data_AF-A0A7J8ZRP8-F1
#
_entry.id   AF-A0A7J8ZRP8-F1
#
_cell.length_a   1.000
_cell.length_b   1.000
_cell.length_c   1.000
_cell.angle_alpha   90.00
_cell.angle_beta   90.00
_cell.angle_gamma   90.00
#
_symmetry.space_group_name_H-M   'P 1'
#
loop_
_entity.id
_entity.type
_entity.pdbx_description
1 polymer ?
#
loop_
_entity_poly.entity_id
_entity_poly.type
_entity_poly.pdbx_seq_one_letter_code
_entity_poly.pdbx_strand_id
1 'polypeptide(L)'
;FYGDQILGYKDELSLLGVTVGFSRCYQRVIDNLKNSSYLTSMSADAFLLSLECMRYAGSPERLVTTLRDAKCLKTNLGFKPPSECFLFDQEWGCLLQVFTCFPIIDQAYYGSIISSYKNELKRLGAVVDFDVAVKSFISRFKQRASSSSLTKDDVFSFLSCCRQLKGTSYKFPSDLMKCILEAKWLRTRLGDFRSPRDCILFSPEWVSISSITLLPFLDDSDSFYGKDLHKYRHELKTMGVVIEFESGVKFVPACLYFPRSTDSITPRISLSFLNCLRILLEDKSYTFSLSFLKKVSEKWLKTSVGYMSPGDCLLFDKNSDLKPTDGPFIDEGFYGSEIRTYRKELSSIGVIVDVEKGSTHIANHLDLHSDFATIIRIYKFLAEVEWKPDCEAKRLIWIPEGNENGRWVKPDGCVLHDKDGLFGLQLNVLEKHYKNKVPLQLFSGAAFGVKSYPSLDDYCKLWKGWETSGHRLSHDECCAFWRFVLKHKSSEEEQILSESLVKVPVDLGSEGIMLFDKHDVFIADDLQLKELLLQSSSHPLFVWYPQPSLPVLPRTMLFELYLKIGVRMISHSVQKKDLSFTNGLELKQINPRDAMLGKELLRLILGFLACSLKMEAEKRHEAVKSLRNLTVLETSEPIAVVYSLSLSSGETQEVQASRMVRWDKESSKFFIQKLDESAGQKDRLEYATYFSEAVAEGLLLEKEDQFSSLSELVKLAFILKFDEDAVSFLMKSKNLQVFVEDEHFLSAAFPNE
;
A
#
# COMPACT_ATOMS: atom_id res chain seq x y z
N PHE A 1 112.30 -28.25 -14.17
CA PHE A 1 113.40 -29.21 -14.35
C PHE A 1 114.20 -28.90 -15.61
N TYR A 2 113.59 -28.77 -16.81
CA TYR A 2 114.36 -28.47 -18.04
C TYR A 2 114.33 -27.00 -18.53
N GLY A 3 113.44 -26.15 -17.99
CA GLY A 3 113.34 -24.73 -18.37
C GLY A 3 113.03 -24.49 -19.85
N ASP A 4 113.13 -23.25 -20.32
CA ASP A 4 112.87 -22.89 -21.72
C ASP A 4 113.93 -23.43 -22.69
N GLN A 5 115.10 -23.84 -22.18
CA GLN A 5 116.19 -24.41 -22.96
C GLN A 5 115.78 -25.71 -23.68
N ILE A 6 114.82 -26.47 -23.13
CA ILE A 6 114.30 -27.68 -23.78
C ILE A 6 113.63 -27.40 -25.13
N LEU A 7 113.13 -26.17 -25.34
CA LEU A 7 112.49 -25.75 -26.58
C LEU A 7 113.49 -25.56 -27.73
N GLY A 8 114.80 -25.53 -27.45
CA GLY A 8 115.86 -25.53 -28.46
C GLY A 8 116.15 -26.89 -29.07
N TYR A 9 115.73 -27.98 -28.41
CA TYR A 9 115.96 -29.37 -28.85
C TYR A 9 114.73 -30.00 -29.52
N LYS A 10 113.92 -29.19 -30.19
CA LYS A 10 112.63 -29.62 -30.77
C LYS A 10 112.80 -30.76 -31.77
N ASP A 11 113.82 -30.70 -32.61
CA ASP A 11 114.04 -31.71 -33.65
C ASP A 11 114.54 -33.03 -33.02
N GLU A 12 115.45 -32.96 -32.05
CA GLU A 12 115.96 -34.11 -31.30
C GLU A 12 114.87 -34.79 -30.46
N LEU A 13 114.03 -34.00 -29.79
CA LEU A 13 112.90 -34.50 -29.02
C LEU A 13 111.87 -35.19 -29.92
N SER A 14 111.63 -34.63 -31.12
CA SER A 14 110.76 -35.26 -32.11
C SER A 14 111.31 -36.62 -32.58
N LEU A 15 112.63 -36.76 -32.77
CA LEU A 15 113.28 -38.04 -33.10
C LEU A 15 113.17 -39.07 -31.96
N LEU A 16 113.09 -38.62 -30.71
CA LEU A 16 112.90 -39.46 -29.53
C LEU A 16 111.42 -39.84 -29.28
N GLY A 17 110.52 -39.50 -30.19
CA GLY A 17 109.08 -39.80 -30.07
C GLY A 17 108.30 -38.82 -29.19
N VAL A 18 108.93 -37.73 -28.73
CA VAL A 18 108.23 -36.63 -28.06
C VAL A 18 107.43 -35.86 -29.09
N THR A 19 106.15 -35.61 -28.81
CA THR A 19 105.33 -34.76 -29.67
C THR A 19 105.74 -33.31 -29.48
N VAL A 20 106.23 -32.71 -30.56
CA VAL A 20 106.66 -31.31 -30.61
C VAL A 20 105.65 -30.48 -31.40
N GLY A 21 105.20 -29.38 -30.81
CA GLY A 21 104.07 -28.60 -31.31
C GLY A 21 102.69 -29.24 -31.04
N PHE A 22 101.62 -28.55 -31.41
CA PHE A 22 100.26 -29.04 -31.17
C PHE A 22 99.84 -30.15 -32.15
N SER A 23 100.31 -30.11 -33.40
CA SER A 23 100.25 -31.19 -34.41
C SER A 23 98.93 -31.99 -34.45
N ARG A 24 97.78 -31.33 -34.22
CA ARG A 24 96.44 -31.93 -34.15
C ARG A 24 96.33 -33.10 -33.15
N CYS A 25 97.11 -33.07 -32.06
CA CYS A 25 97.11 -34.09 -31.01
C CYS A 25 95.91 -33.95 -30.05
N TYR A 26 94.71 -33.80 -30.59
CA TYR A 26 93.47 -33.56 -29.85
C TYR A 26 93.16 -34.68 -28.85
N GLN A 27 93.38 -35.95 -29.22
CA GLN A 27 93.15 -37.10 -28.32
C GLN A 27 94.08 -37.07 -27.11
N ARG A 28 95.36 -36.69 -27.28
CA ARG A 28 96.31 -36.60 -26.16
C ARG A 28 95.91 -35.54 -25.13
N VAL A 29 95.29 -34.44 -25.57
CA VAL A 29 94.74 -33.42 -24.67
C VAL A 29 93.59 -34.00 -23.83
N ILE A 30 92.72 -34.79 -24.46
CA ILE A 30 91.58 -35.45 -23.78
C ILE A 30 92.07 -36.51 -22.79
N ASP A 31 93.06 -37.32 -23.19
CA ASP A 31 93.61 -38.40 -22.37
C ASP A 31 94.34 -37.89 -21.12
N ASN A 32 94.84 -36.65 -21.17
CA ASN A 32 95.54 -35.99 -20.07
C ASN A 32 94.73 -34.85 -19.43
N LEU A 33 93.43 -34.78 -19.71
CA LEU A 33 92.55 -33.78 -19.13
C LEU A 33 92.44 -33.98 -17.61
N LYS A 34 92.58 -32.89 -16.86
CA LYS A 34 92.39 -32.86 -15.41
C LYS A 34 90.95 -33.19 -15.03
N ASN A 35 90.74 -33.67 -13.81
CA ASN A 35 89.39 -33.91 -13.28
C ASN A 35 88.58 -32.62 -13.22
N SER A 36 87.25 -32.75 -13.32
CA SER A 36 86.29 -31.63 -13.40
C SER A 36 86.42 -30.60 -12.27
N SER A 37 86.83 -31.01 -11.06
CA SER A 37 87.08 -30.12 -9.92
C SER A 37 88.18 -29.08 -10.16
N TYR A 38 89.14 -29.38 -11.03
CA TYR A 38 90.25 -28.50 -11.41
C TYR A 38 89.97 -27.68 -12.66
N LEU A 39 88.84 -27.91 -13.33
CA LEU A 39 88.45 -27.21 -14.56
C LEU A 39 87.42 -26.10 -14.29
N THR A 40 87.46 -25.53 -13.08
CA THR A 40 86.64 -24.37 -12.76
C THR A 40 87.29 -23.11 -13.31
N SER A 41 86.50 -22.21 -13.89
CA SER A 41 86.97 -20.90 -14.40
C SER A 41 88.04 -20.97 -15.50
N MET A 42 87.79 -21.75 -16.56
CA MET A 42 88.73 -21.88 -17.68
C MET A 42 88.91 -20.55 -18.44
N SER A 43 90.12 -20.31 -18.96
CA SER A 43 90.37 -19.20 -19.89
C SER A 43 89.58 -19.40 -21.19
N ALA A 44 89.34 -18.31 -21.93
CA ALA A 44 88.65 -18.35 -23.22
C ALA A 44 89.33 -19.34 -24.18
N ASP A 45 90.65 -19.23 -24.33
CA ASP A 45 91.45 -20.09 -25.21
C ASP A 45 91.41 -21.56 -24.82
N ALA A 46 91.49 -21.87 -23.52
CA ALA A 46 91.47 -23.25 -23.03
C ALA A 46 90.12 -23.93 -23.26
N PHE A 47 89.03 -23.17 -23.11
CA PHE A 47 87.69 -23.70 -23.37
C PHE A 47 87.43 -23.86 -24.88
N LEU A 48 87.83 -22.88 -25.70
CA LEU A 48 87.72 -22.98 -27.17
C LEU A 48 88.55 -24.14 -27.72
N LEU A 49 89.78 -24.33 -27.22
CA LEU A 49 90.60 -25.50 -27.56
C LEU A 49 89.93 -26.81 -27.18
N SER A 50 89.20 -26.85 -26.05
CA SER A 50 88.43 -28.03 -25.66
C SER A 50 87.30 -28.32 -26.67
N LEU A 51 86.59 -27.30 -27.15
CA LEU A 51 85.59 -27.47 -28.22
C LEU A 51 86.23 -27.93 -29.53
N GLU A 52 87.43 -27.43 -29.85
CA GLU A 52 88.21 -27.87 -31.00
C GLU A 52 88.63 -29.35 -30.88
N CYS A 53 89.10 -29.76 -29.69
CA CYS A 53 89.38 -31.16 -29.37
C CYS A 53 88.13 -32.04 -29.55
N MET A 54 86.95 -31.56 -29.14
CA MET A 54 85.69 -32.29 -29.33
C MET A 54 85.31 -32.48 -30.80
N ARG A 55 85.68 -31.52 -31.66
CA ARG A 55 85.37 -31.53 -33.09
C ARG A 55 86.25 -32.50 -33.87
N TYR A 56 87.53 -32.62 -33.51
CA TYR A 56 88.52 -33.34 -34.32
C TYR A 56 89.10 -34.62 -33.67
N ALA A 57 88.90 -34.86 -32.37
CA ALA A 57 89.36 -36.09 -31.73
C ALA A 57 88.50 -37.31 -32.12
N GLY A 58 89.12 -38.48 -32.15
CA GLY A 58 88.44 -39.75 -32.45
C GLY A 58 87.50 -40.22 -31.34
N SER A 59 87.78 -39.90 -30.06
CA SER A 59 86.94 -40.25 -28.91
C SER A 59 86.84 -39.09 -27.90
N PRO A 60 85.86 -38.18 -28.07
CA PRO A 60 85.65 -37.02 -27.19
C PRO A 60 84.78 -37.29 -25.94
N GLU A 61 84.32 -38.52 -25.70
CA GLU A 61 83.35 -38.87 -24.65
C GLU A 61 83.84 -38.53 -23.24
N ARG A 62 85.13 -38.78 -22.97
CA ARG A 62 85.77 -38.41 -21.70
C ARG A 62 85.78 -36.89 -21.49
N LEU A 63 86.01 -36.12 -22.54
CA LEU A 63 85.99 -34.66 -22.47
C LEU A 63 84.57 -34.13 -22.23
N VAL A 64 83.58 -34.70 -22.92
CA VAL A 64 82.16 -34.33 -22.76
C VAL A 64 81.69 -34.59 -21.34
N THR A 65 81.94 -35.79 -20.80
CA THR A 65 81.54 -36.15 -19.43
C THR A 65 82.25 -35.31 -18.37
N THR A 66 83.54 -34.99 -18.58
CA THR A 66 84.30 -34.18 -17.62
C THR A 66 83.85 -32.72 -17.61
N LEU A 67 83.56 -32.13 -18.79
CA LEU A 67 83.21 -30.71 -18.90
C LEU A 67 81.73 -30.43 -18.64
N ARG A 68 80.82 -31.36 -18.91
CA ARG A 68 79.36 -31.16 -18.80
C ARG A 68 78.93 -30.53 -17.48
N ASP A 69 79.50 -30.99 -16.36
CA ASP A 69 79.15 -30.55 -15.01
C ASP A 69 80.22 -29.65 -14.37
N ALA A 70 81.33 -29.39 -15.07
CA ALA A 70 82.38 -28.50 -14.58
C ALA A 70 81.96 -27.04 -14.75
N LYS A 71 82.21 -26.17 -13.76
CA LYS A 71 81.98 -24.72 -13.86
C LYS A 71 83.04 -24.04 -14.74
N CYS A 72 83.11 -24.42 -16.00
CA CYS A 72 84.16 -24.06 -16.94
C CYS A 72 83.74 -22.98 -17.95
N LEU A 73 82.43 -22.79 -18.17
CA LEU A 73 81.89 -21.90 -19.19
C LEU A 73 81.50 -20.54 -18.60
N LYS A 74 82.08 -19.46 -19.12
CA LYS A 74 81.84 -18.07 -18.72
C LYS A 74 80.50 -17.59 -19.27
N THR A 75 79.68 -17.03 -18.39
CA THR A 75 78.37 -16.47 -18.70
C THR A 75 78.22 -15.09 -18.07
N ASN A 76 77.11 -14.40 -18.40
CA ASN A 76 76.66 -13.20 -17.69
C ASN A 76 76.46 -13.41 -16.17
N LEU A 77 76.34 -14.65 -15.69
CA LEU A 77 76.17 -15.02 -14.28
C LEU A 77 77.41 -15.71 -13.69
N GLY A 78 78.58 -15.42 -14.24
CA GLY A 78 79.85 -16.02 -13.83
C GLY A 78 80.12 -17.35 -14.54
N PHE A 79 81.00 -18.18 -13.97
CA PHE A 79 81.33 -19.50 -14.53
C PHE A 79 80.29 -20.56 -14.12
N LYS A 80 79.73 -21.25 -15.11
CA LYS A 80 78.62 -22.20 -14.94
C LYS A 80 78.90 -23.50 -15.69
N PRO A 81 78.24 -24.61 -15.30
CA PRO A 81 78.26 -25.85 -16.06
C PRO A 81 77.65 -25.64 -17.45
N PRO A 82 78.25 -26.18 -18.53
CA PRO A 82 77.68 -26.13 -19.86
C PRO A 82 76.22 -26.58 -19.92
N SER A 83 75.83 -27.60 -19.14
CA SER A 83 74.45 -28.10 -19.04
C SER A 83 73.41 -27.07 -18.56
N GLU A 84 73.84 -25.99 -17.89
CA GLU A 84 72.98 -24.89 -17.42
C GLU A 84 73.04 -23.64 -18.32
N CYS A 85 73.90 -23.64 -19.34
CA CYS A 85 74.21 -22.45 -20.13
C CYS A 85 73.39 -22.37 -21.42
N PHE A 86 73.14 -21.14 -21.86
CA PHE A 86 72.36 -20.83 -23.05
C PHE A 86 73.22 -20.07 -24.05
N LEU A 87 73.26 -20.53 -25.30
CA LEU A 87 73.88 -19.78 -26.38
C LEU A 87 72.93 -18.66 -26.82
N PHE A 88 73.41 -17.42 -26.86
CA PHE A 88 72.63 -16.29 -27.36
C PHE A 88 72.48 -16.35 -28.88
N ASP A 89 71.24 -16.32 -29.35
CA ASP A 89 70.86 -16.25 -30.76
C ASP A 89 70.28 -14.86 -31.07
N GLN A 90 70.61 -14.28 -32.23
CA GLN A 90 70.16 -12.93 -32.57
C GLN A 90 68.66 -12.86 -32.88
N GLU A 91 68.03 -13.94 -33.32
CA GLU A 91 66.61 -13.95 -33.69
C GLU A 91 65.69 -14.21 -32.50
N TRP A 92 66.06 -15.13 -31.60
CA TRP A 92 65.21 -15.54 -30.47
C TRP A 92 65.83 -15.37 -29.09
N GLY A 93 67.10 -14.96 -29.00
CA GLY A 93 67.81 -14.77 -27.74
C GLY A 93 67.21 -13.70 -26.83
N CYS A 94 66.35 -12.80 -27.36
CA CYS A 94 65.57 -11.86 -26.55
C CYS A 94 64.77 -12.55 -25.44
N LEU A 95 64.35 -13.81 -25.65
CA LEU A 95 63.56 -14.57 -24.68
C LEU A 95 64.36 -14.86 -23.41
N LEU A 96 65.67 -15.08 -23.57
CA LEU A 96 66.60 -15.33 -22.47
C LEU A 96 66.92 -14.05 -21.70
N GLN A 97 66.74 -12.88 -22.31
CA GLN A 97 66.99 -11.59 -21.69
C GLN A 97 65.81 -11.09 -20.85
N VAL A 98 64.62 -11.68 -21.02
CA VAL A 98 63.44 -11.35 -20.23
C VAL A 98 63.67 -11.54 -18.73
N PHE A 99 64.40 -12.60 -18.35
CA PHE A 99 64.76 -12.87 -16.97
C PHE A 99 66.28 -12.87 -16.81
N THR A 100 66.78 -12.12 -15.84
CA THR A 100 68.21 -12.03 -15.51
C THR A 100 68.82 -13.34 -14.96
N CYS A 101 68.04 -14.41 -14.81
CA CYS A 101 68.48 -15.66 -14.21
C CYS A 101 68.98 -16.72 -15.21
N PHE A 102 68.92 -16.47 -16.52
CA PHE A 102 69.47 -17.39 -17.52
C PHE A 102 70.99 -17.17 -17.67
N PRO A 103 71.82 -18.23 -17.50
CA PRO A 103 73.25 -18.15 -17.77
C PRO A 103 73.52 -18.11 -19.28
N ILE A 104 73.58 -16.90 -19.84
CA ILE A 104 73.85 -16.67 -21.26
C ILE A 104 75.37 -16.65 -21.47
N ILE A 105 75.86 -17.46 -22.42
CA ILE A 105 77.28 -17.56 -22.76
C ILE A 105 77.83 -16.18 -23.15
N ASP A 106 78.94 -15.79 -22.52
CA ASP A 106 79.56 -14.49 -22.70
C ASP A 106 80.33 -14.42 -24.03
N GLN A 107 79.66 -13.94 -25.07
CA GLN A 107 80.28 -13.77 -26.39
C GLN A 107 81.38 -12.70 -26.40
N ALA A 108 81.39 -11.74 -25.46
CA ALA A 108 82.47 -10.77 -25.36
C ALA A 108 83.75 -11.41 -24.81
N TYR A 109 83.61 -12.40 -23.93
CA TYR A 109 84.73 -13.18 -23.40
C TYR A 109 85.30 -14.20 -24.39
N TYR A 110 84.44 -14.92 -25.13
CA TYR A 110 84.88 -15.97 -26.06
C TYR A 110 85.06 -15.50 -27.51
N GLY A 111 84.60 -14.30 -27.86
CA GLY A 111 84.51 -13.83 -29.24
C GLY A 111 83.39 -14.52 -30.04
N SER A 112 83.12 -14.03 -31.25
CA SER A 112 82.06 -14.58 -32.13
C SER A 112 82.31 -16.02 -32.58
N ILE A 113 83.53 -16.53 -32.44
CA ILE A 113 83.92 -17.89 -32.80
C ILE A 113 83.17 -18.95 -31.99
N ILE A 114 82.73 -18.65 -30.76
CA ILE A 114 81.98 -19.58 -29.90
C ILE A 114 80.68 -20.07 -30.56
N SER A 115 80.03 -19.21 -31.35
CA SER A 115 78.80 -19.53 -32.08
C SER A 115 79.03 -20.56 -33.19
N SER A 116 80.27 -20.68 -33.70
CA SER A 116 80.64 -21.72 -34.68
C SER A 116 80.69 -23.13 -34.07
N TYR A 117 80.73 -23.24 -32.73
CA TYR A 117 80.79 -24.51 -31.99
C TYR A 117 79.42 -24.98 -31.46
N LYS A 118 78.33 -24.61 -32.13
CA LYS A 118 76.95 -24.94 -31.71
C LYS A 118 76.74 -26.44 -31.45
N ASN A 119 77.28 -27.31 -32.30
CA ASN A 119 77.14 -28.76 -32.16
C ASN A 119 77.91 -29.30 -30.94
N GLU A 120 79.10 -28.78 -30.69
CA GLU A 120 79.95 -29.15 -29.55
C GLU A 120 79.33 -28.67 -28.24
N LEU A 121 78.85 -27.43 -28.20
CA LEU A 121 78.12 -26.86 -27.06
C LEU A 121 76.87 -27.69 -26.75
N LYS A 122 76.11 -28.09 -27.77
CA LYS A 122 74.94 -28.98 -27.61
C LYS A 122 75.34 -30.33 -27.03
N ARG A 123 76.46 -30.92 -27.46
CA ARG A 123 76.98 -32.20 -26.91
C ARG A 123 77.40 -32.07 -25.45
N LEU A 124 77.91 -30.90 -25.05
CA LEU A 124 78.20 -30.58 -23.64
C LEU A 124 76.95 -30.36 -22.79
N GLY A 125 75.78 -30.22 -23.42
CA GLY A 125 74.50 -30.00 -22.75
C GLY A 125 74.02 -28.55 -22.75
N ALA A 126 74.75 -27.63 -23.38
CA ALA A 126 74.31 -26.24 -23.49
C ALA A 126 73.05 -26.13 -24.36
N VAL A 127 72.16 -25.23 -23.97
CA VAL A 127 70.91 -24.95 -24.66
C VAL A 127 71.20 -24.03 -25.84
N VAL A 128 71.17 -24.60 -27.04
CA VAL A 128 71.44 -23.88 -28.30
C VAL A 128 70.25 -23.83 -29.26
N ASP A 129 69.16 -24.54 -28.93
CA ASP A 129 67.96 -24.67 -29.75
C ASP A 129 66.78 -23.96 -29.09
N PHE A 130 66.00 -23.25 -29.91
CA PHE A 130 64.86 -22.46 -29.46
C PHE A 130 63.84 -23.26 -28.64
N ASP A 131 63.47 -24.47 -29.09
CA ASP A 131 62.45 -25.28 -28.39
C ASP A 131 62.86 -25.66 -26.96
N VAL A 132 64.15 -25.90 -26.73
CA VAL A 132 64.70 -26.23 -25.40
C VAL A 132 64.81 -24.97 -24.54
N ALA A 133 65.20 -23.85 -25.15
CA ALA A 133 65.21 -22.54 -24.49
C ALA A 133 63.80 -22.13 -24.02
N VAL A 134 62.79 -22.32 -24.88
CA VAL A 134 61.39 -22.04 -24.55
C VAL A 134 60.90 -22.90 -23.38
N LYS A 135 61.21 -24.20 -23.33
CA LYS A 135 60.81 -25.04 -22.18
C LYS A 135 61.40 -24.53 -20.86
N SER A 136 62.66 -24.10 -20.89
CA SER A 136 63.33 -23.48 -19.74
C SER A 136 62.68 -22.15 -19.36
N PHE A 137 62.31 -21.34 -20.35
CA PHE A 137 61.56 -20.10 -20.17
C PHE A 137 60.18 -20.34 -19.53
N ILE A 138 59.39 -21.27 -20.05
CA ILE A 138 58.07 -21.62 -19.52
C ILE A 138 58.16 -22.00 -18.04
N SER A 139 59.12 -22.86 -17.68
CA SER A 139 59.31 -23.28 -16.29
C SER A 139 59.57 -22.08 -15.37
N ARG A 140 60.48 -21.19 -15.78
CA ARG A 140 60.80 -19.98 -15.03
C ARG A 140 59.64 -18.99 -14.96
N PHE A 141 58.95 -18.80 -16.07
CA PHE A 141 57.80 -17.91 -16.18
C PHE A 141 56.68 -18.37 -15.24
N LYS A 142 56.35 -19.67 -15.25
CA LYS A 142 55.37 -20.26 -14.31
C LYS A 142 55.77 -20.03 -12.86
N GLN A 143 57.03 -20.29 -12.51
CA GLN A 143 57.54 -20.08 -11.16
C GLN A 143 57.35 -18.62 -10.71
N ARG A 144 57.71 -17.65 -11.57
CA ARG A 144 57.57 -16.23 -11.26
C ARG A 144 56.12 -15.78 -11.20
N ALA A 145 55.28 -16.25 -12.11
CA ALA A 145 53.86 -15.91 -12.14
C ALA A 145 53.15 -16.45 -10.89
N SER A 146 53.38 -17.71 -10.51
CA SER A 146 52.80 -18.31 -9.30
C SER A 146 53.24 -17.63 -8.00
N SER A 147 54.43 -17.03 -7.98
CA SER A 147 54.94 -16.26 -6.83
C SER A 147 54.65 -14.76 -6.91
N SER A 148 53.90 -14.29 -7.93
CA SER A 148 53.63 -12.87 -8.18
C SER A 148 54.90 -12.00 -8.19
N SER A 149 56.01 -12.55 -8.70
CA SER A 149 57.35 -11.93 -8.66
C SER A 149 57.79 -11.34 -10.01
N LEU A 150 56.91 -11.27 -11.01
CA LEU A 150 57.21 -10.54 -12.24
C LEU A 150 57.23 -9.04 -11.98
N THR A 151 58.36 -8.43 -12.30
CA THR A 151 58.56 -6.99 -12.20
C THR A 151 58.04 -6.25 -13.43
N LYS A 152 57.96 -4.93 -13.35
CA LYS A 152 57.71 -4.04 -14.48
C LYS A 152 58.65 -4.35 -15.67
N ASP A 153 59.95 -4.47 -15.38
CA ASP A 153 60.98 -4.67 -16.40
C ASP A 153 60.88 -6.06 -17.05
N ASP A 154 60.54 -7.10 -16.28
CA ASP A 154 60.28 -8.44 -16.83
C ASP A 154 59.13 -8.39 -17.85
N VAL A 155 58.04 -7.69 -17.53
CA VAL A 155 56.86 -7.55 -18.40
C VAL A 155 57.20 -6.79 -19.68
N PHE A 156 57.87 -5.63 -19.57
CA PHE A 156 58.27 -4.87 -20.76
C PHE A 156 59.29 -5.62 -21.62
N SER A 157 60.26 -6.30 -21.00
CA SER A 157 61.22 -7.14 -21.73
C SER A 157 60.53 -8.27 -22.46
N PHE A 158 59.53 -8.90 -21.83
CA PHE A 158 58.72 -9.93 -22.47
C PHE A 158 57.91 -9.39 -23.65
N LEU A 159 57.18 -8.28 -23.47
CA LEU A 159 56.41 -7.64 -24.54
C LEU A 159 57.31 -7.19 -25.72
N SER A 160 58.49 -6.66 -25.41
CA SER A 160 59.51 -6.32 -26.40
C SER A 160 60.01 -7.55 -27.17
N CYS A 161 60.25 -8.66 -26.47
CA CYS A 161 60.65 -9.91 -27.13
C CYS A 161 59.52 -10.47 -28.02
N CYS A 162 58.26 -10.41 -27.58
CA CYS A 162 57.12 -10.79 -28.43
C CYS A 162 57.05 -9.96 -29.72
N ARG A 163 57.32 -8.65 -29.63
CA ARG A 163 57.40 -7.76 -30.80
C ARG A 163 58.50 -8.16 -31.75
N GLN A 164 59.70 -8.44 -31.23
CA GLN A 164 60.87 -8.84 -32.04
C GLN A 164 60.62 -10.17 -32.75
N LEU A 165 60.09 -11.17 -32.03
CA LEU A 165 59.80 -12.50 -32.57
C LEU A 165 58.72 -12.51 -33.65
N LYS A 166 57.78 -11.55 -33.63
CA LYS A 166 56.72 -11.46 -34.65
C LYS A 166 57.27 -11.28 -36.08
N GLY A 167 58.48 -10.75 -36.24
CA GLY A 167 59.15 -10.56 -37.53
C GLY A 167 60.02 -11.73 -38.00
N THR A 168 60.14 -12.81 -37.22
CA THR A 168 61.03 -13.94 -37.51
C THR A 168 60.26 -15.21 -37.87
N SER A 169 60.99 -16.28 -38.23
CA SER A 169 60.39 -17.60 -38.51
C SER A 169 59.93 -18.34 -37.23
N TYR A 170 60.36 -17.87 -36.06
CA TYR A 170 60.11 -18.53 -34.78
C TYR A 170 58.73 -18.20 -34.24
N LYS A 171 57.96 -19.25 -33.90
CA LYS A 171 56.65 -19.13 -33.29
C LYS A 171 56.67 -19.71 -31.89
N PHE A 172 56.00 -19.05 -30.95
CA PHE A 172 55.84 -19.62 -29.62
C PHE A 172 55.08 -20.96 -29.69
N PRO A 173 55.64 -22.03 -29.10
CA PRO A 173 54.94 -23.29 -28.91
C PRO A 173 53.59 -23.09 -28.20
N SER A 174 52.63 -23.98 -28.49
CA SER A 174 51.30 -23.96 -27.88
C SER A 174 51.36 -23.95 -26.35
N ASP A 175 52.33 -24.65 -25.75
CA ASP A 175 52.49 -24.75 -24.31
C ASP A 175 52.87 -23.40 -23.66
N LEU A 176 53.70 -22.60 -24.35
CA LEU A 176 54.06 -21.26 -23.90
C LEU A 176 52.86 -20.33 -24.04
N MET A 177 52.15 -20.36 -25.17
CA MET A 177 50.95 -19.56 -25.37
C MET A 177 49.90 -19.88 -24.31
N LYS A 178 49.62 -21.15 -24.04
CA LYS A 178 48.72 -21.57 -22.97
C LYS A 178 49.16 -21.01 -21.61
N CYS A 179 50.45 -21.12 -21.29
CA CYS A 179 51.00 -20.58 -20.06
C CYS A 179 50.81 -19.06 -19.93
N ILE A 180 51.07 -18.28 -20.98
CA ILE A 180 50.92 -16.82 -20.99
C ILE A 180 49.45 -16.43 -20.81
N LEU A 181 48.54 -17.15 -21.47
CA LEU A 181 47.11 -16.85 -21.47
C LEU A 181 46.42 -17.22 -20.15
N GLU A 182 46.90 -18.24 -19.45
CA GLU A 182 46.27 -18.75 -18.22
C GLU A 182 46.94 -18.24 -16.93
N ALA A 183 48.25 -17.96 -16.96
CA ALA A 183 48.95 -17.52 -15.77
C ALA A 183 48.54 -16.10 -15.36
N LYS A 184 48.55 -15.83 -14.05
CA LYS A 184 48.27 -14.51 -13.48
C LYS A 184 49.57 -13.72 -13.34
N TRP A 185 49.91 -12.93 -14.36
CA TRP A 185 51.22 -12.26 -14.43
C TRP A 185 51.15 -10.77 -14.78
N LEU A 186 49.97 -10.26 -15.15
CA LEU A 186 49.75 -8.84 -15.40
C LEU A 186 49.12 -8.18 -14.18
N ARG A 187 49.72 -7.09 -13.69
CA ARG A 187 49.20 -6.34 -12.54
C ARG A 187 48.07 -5.40 -12.96
N THR A 188 47.00 -5.36 -12.18
CA THR A 188 45.90 -4.42 -12.37
C THR A 188 45.98 -3.27 -11.35
N ARG A 189 45.25 -2.18 -11.62
CA ARG A 189 45.06 -1.05 -10.70
C ARG A 189 44.36 -1.45 -9.38
N LEU A 190 43.75 -2.64 -9.33
CA LEU A 190 43.17 -3.22 -8.10
C LEU A 190 44.25 -3.83 -7.18
N GLY A 191 45.52 -3.84 -7.61
CA GLY A 191 46.66 -4.37 -6.87
C GLY A 191 46.85 -5.88 -6.99
N ASP A 192 45.99 -6.57 -7.74
CA ASP A 192 46.08 -8.01 -8.00
C ASP A 192 46.80 -8.32 -9.32
N PHE A 193 47.24 -9.57 -9.47
CA PHE A 193 47.75 -10.11 -10.72
C PHE A 193 46.68 -10.97 -11.39
N ARG A 194 46.49 -10.78 -12.69
CA ARG A 194 45.46 -11.45 -13.49
C ARG A 194 46.03 -12.03 -14.78
N SER A 195 45.25 -12.95 -15.35
CA SER A 195 45.52 -13.45 -16.69
C SER A 195 45.26 -12.34 -17.71
N PRO A 196 45.92 -12.33 -18.87
CA PRO A 196 45.67 -11.34 -19.90
C PRO A 196 44.18 -11.19 -20.27
N ARG A 197 43.45 -12.31 -20.35
CA ARG A 197 42.03 -12.32 -20.71
C ARG A 197 41.11 -11.66 -19.69
N ASP A 198 41.58 -11.53 -18.45
CA ASP A 198 40.85 -10.90 -17.34
C ASP A 198 41.33 -9.47 -17.08
N CYS A 199 42.09 -8.88 -18.01
CA CYS A 199 42.63 -7.52 -17.91
C CYS A 199 42.03 -6.61 -19.00
N ILE A 200 41.90 -5.32 -18.67
CA ILE A 200 41.48 -4.28 -19.60
C ILE A 200 42.61 -3.25 -19.72
N LEU A 201 43.00 -2.86 -20.93
CA LEU A 201 43.84 -1.69 -21.13
C LEU A 201 42.96 -0.43 -21.08
N PHE A 202 43.23 0.47 -20.14
CA PHE A 202 42.41 1.66 -19.94
C PHE A 202 42.41 2.58 -21.17
N SER A 203 41.23 3.05 -21.57
CA SER A 203 41.02 4.11 -22.58
C SER A 203 40.17 5.25 -21.97
N PRO A 204 40.18 6.45 -22.56
CA PRO A 204 39.36 7.57 -22.07
C PRO A 204 37.85 7.29 -22.01
N GLU A 205 37.34 6.34 -22.78
CA GLU A 205 35.92 5.93 -22.77
C GLU A 205 35.49 5.33 -21.42
N TRP A 206 36.43 4.77 -20.67
CA TRP A 206 36.18 4.17 -19.37
C TRP A 206 36.08 5.18 -18.22
N VAL A 207 36.43 6.46 -18.44
CA VAL A 207 36.50 7.48 -17.38
C VAL A 207 35.18 7.57 -16.62
N SER A 208 34.06 7.70 -17.33
CA SER A 208 32.74 7.85 -16.70
C SER A 208 32.31 6.61 -15.93
N ILE A 209 32.55 5.40 -16.45
CA ILE A 209 32.07 4.17 -15.80
C ILE A 209 32.99 3.70 -14.67
N SER A 210 34.26 4.09 -14.70
CA SER A 210 35.26 3.69 -13.69
C SER A 210 34.93 4.17 -12.28
N SER A 211 34.10 5.20 -12.12
CA SER A 211 33.66 5.69 -10.80
C SER A 211 32.61 4.80 -10.15
N ILE A 212 31.92 3.96 -10.92
CA ILE A 212 30.86 3.04 -10.43
C ILE A 212 31.20 1.57 -10.70
N THR A 213 32.44 1.27 -11.06
CA THR A 213 32.89 -0.10 -11.35
C THR A 213 34.30 -0.36 -10.84
N LEU A 214 34.54 -1.59 -10.40
CA LEU A 214 35.87 -2.09 -10.02
C LEU A 214 36.46 -2.94 -11.15
N LEU A 215 36.67 -2.31 -12.31
CA LEU A 215 37.16 -2.99 -13.50
C LEU A 215 38.67 -3.31 -13.41
N PRO A 216 39.12 -4.46 -13.96
CA PRO A 216 40.51 -4.90 -13.89
C PRO A 216 41.40 -4.19 -14.90
N PHE A 217 41.52 -2.87 -14.80
CA PHE A 217 42.43 -2.10 -15.65
C PHE A 217 43.88 -2.45 -15.35
N LEU A 218 44.70 -2.67 -16.37
CA LEU A 218 46.15 -2.79 -16.20
C LEU A 218 46.69 -1.54 -15.50
N ASP A 219 47.66 -1.74 -14.61
CA ASP A 219 48.26 -0.68 -13.79
C ASP A 219 49.20 0.21 -14.61
N ASP A 220 48.62 1.01 -15.51
CA ASP A 220 49.30 2.03 -16.31
C ASP A 220 49.51 3.35 -15.54
N SER A 221 49.39 3.33 -14.21
CA SER A 221 49.76 4.46 -13.37
C SER A 221 51.28 4.65 -13.40
N ASP A 222 51.74 5.88 -13.17
CA ASP A 222 53.17 6.17 -13.12
C ASP A 222 53.89 5.42 -11.99
N SER A 223 53.13 4.92 -11.00
CA SER A 223 53.65 4.12 -9.89
C SER A 223 54.03 2.69 -10.28
N PHE A 224 53.52 2.17 -11.41
CA PHE A 224 53.84 0.83 -11.90
C PHE A 224 54.21 0.83 -13.38
N TYR A 225 53.36 0.38 -14.31
CA TYR A 225 53.75 0.25 -15.72
C TYR A 225 53.94 1.61 -16.41
N GLY A 226 53.21 2.64 -15.99
CA GLY A 226 53.20 3.96 -16.63
C GLY A 226 52.62 3.93 -18.04
N LYS A 227 52.66 5.09 -18.71
CA LYS A 227 52.07 5.25 -20.05
C LYS A 227 52.78 4.49 -21.17
N ASP A 228 54.01 4.03 -20.93
CA ASP A 228 54.75 3.20 -21.88
C ASP A 228 54.07 1.87 -22.19
N LEU A 229 53.22 1.35 -21.30
CA LEU A 229 52.43 0.14 -21.53
C LEU A 229 51.56 0.25 -22.79
N HIS A 230 51.03 1.44 -23.07
CA HIS A 230 50.20 1.71 -24.24
C HIS A 230 50.95 1.56 -25.57
N LYS A 231 52.29 1.66 -25.56
CA LYS A 231 53.12 1.37 -26.74
C LYS A 231 53.04 -0.10 -27.17
N TYR A 232 52.60 -1.00 -26.29
CA TYR A 232 52.47 -2.44 -26.54
C TYR A 232 51.01 -2.90 -26.72
N ARG A 233 50.12 -1.98 -27.11
CA ARG A 233 48.68 -2.24 -27.34
C ARG A 233 48.43 -3.46 -28.23
N HIS A 234 49.24 -3.63 -29.29
CA HIS A 234 49.06 -4.74 -30.23
C HIS A 234 49.41 -6.09 -29.61
N GLU A 235 50.56 -6.17 -28.93
CA GLU A 235 51.03 -7.38 -28.27
C GLU A 235 50.04 -7.81 -27.16
N LEU A 236 49.59 -6.86 -26.34
CA LEU A 236 48.59 -7.10 -25.30
C LEU A 236 47.27 -7.61 -25.90
N LYS A 237 46.81 -7.03 -27.02
CA LYS A 237 45.61 -7.51 -27.72
C LYS A 237 45.77 -8.95 -28.21
N THR A 238 46.92 -9.30 -28.78
CA THR A 238 47.22 -10.67 -29.23
C THR A 238 47.24 -11.68 -28.07
N MET A 239 47.63 -11.25 -26.87
CA MET A 239 47.57 -12.05 -25.65
C MET A 239 46.16 -12.10 -25.02
N GLY A 240 45.17 -11.40 -25.58
CA GLY A 240 43.79 -11.44 -25.11
C GLY A 240 43.43 -10.38 -24.07
N VAL A 241 44.31 -9.42 -23.78
CA VAL A 241 43.93 -8.22 -23.03
C VAL A 241 42.85 -7.47 -23.79
N VAL A 242 41.79 -7.07 -23.08
CA VAL A 242 40.71 -6.32 -23.68
C VAL A 242 41.13 -4.88 -23.89
N ILE A 243 41.08 -4.43 -25.13
CA ILE A 243 41.52 -3.09 -25.52
C ILE A 243 40.34 -2.22 -25.97
N GLU A 244 39.36 -2.82 -26.62
CA GLU A 244 38.17 -2.13 -27.16
C GLU A 244 37.10 -2.01 -26.08
N PHE A 245 36.45 -0.85 -26.02
CA PHE A 245 35.43 -0.56 -25.01
C PHE A 245 34.30 -1.58 -25.08
N GLU A 246 33.76 -1.82 -26.29
CA GLU A 246 32.65 -2.72 -26.60
C GLU A 246 32.93 -4.14 -26.10
N SER A 247 34.14 -4.64 -26.37
CA SER A 247 34.58 -5.96 -25.90
C SER A 247 34.72 -6.06 -24.38
N GLY A 248 34.98 -4.94 -23.71
CA GLY A 248 35.17 -4.86 -22.25
C GLY A 248 33.87 -4.72 -21.47
N VAL A 249 32.78 -4.30 -22.11
CA VAL A 249 31.50 -4.07 -21.45
C VAL A 249 31.00 -5.31 -20.69
N LYS A 250 31.34 -6.52 -21.17
CA LYS A 250 31.04 -7.80 -20.49
C LYS A 250 31.55 -7.91 -19.05
N PHE A 251 32.55 -7.11 -18.65
CA PHE A 251 33.05 -7.08 -17.27
C PHE A 251 32.20 -6.23 -16.34
N VAL A 252 31.46 -5.25 -16.88
CA VAL A 252 30.71 -4.25 -16.10
C VAL A 252 29.71 -4.89 -15.13
N PRO A 253 28.87 -5.87 -15.53
CA PRO A 253 27.88 -6.47 -14.61
C PRO A 253 28.50 -7.10 -13.36
N ALA A 254 29.62 -7.81 -13.51
CA ALA A 254 30.31 -8.45 -12.40
C ALA A 254 31.01 -7.42 -11.49
N CYS A 255 31.53 -6.35 -12.09
CA CYS A 255 32.35 -5.34 -11.43
C CYS A 255 31.57 -4.10 -10.95
N LEU A 256 30.24 -4.06 -11.14
CA LEU A 256 29.41 -2.93 -10.74
C LEU A 256 29.45 -2.71 -9.22
N TYR A 257 29.66 -1.45 -8.84
CA TYR A 257 29.73 -0.97 -7.46
C TYR A 257 29.27 0.49 -7.39
N PHE A 258 28.07 0.75 -6.88
CA PHE A 258 27.60 2.13 -6.72
C PHE A 258 28.22 2.80 -5.50
N PRO A 259 28.51 4.11 -5.58
CA PRO A 259 28.97 4.89 -4.45
C PRO A 259 27.87 5.02 -3.38
N ARG A 260 28.27 5.14 -2.11
CA ARG A 260 27.32 5.29 -0.99
C ARG A 260 26.48 6.56 -1.06
N SER A 261 27.02 7.63 -1.63
CA SER A 261 26.30 8.88 -1.86
C SER A 261 25.88 8.97 -3.31
N THR A 262 24.57 9.15 -3.53
CA THR A 262 23.96 9.29 -4.86
C THR A 262 24.34 10.59 -5.55
N ASP A 263 24.76 11.62 -4.80
CA ASP A 263 25.13 12.94 -5.35
C ASP A 263 26.39 12.89 -6.21
N SER A 264 27.19 11.83 -6.05
CA SER A 264 28.37 11.57 -6.90
C SER A 264 28.01 11.00 -8.29
N ILE A 265 26.76 10.56 -8.48
CA ILE A 265 26.28 9.97 -9.74
C ILE A 265 25.79 11.09 -10.66
N THR A 266 26.71 11.53 -11.53
CA THR A 266 26.45 12.55 -12.56
C THR A 266 25.66 11.97 -13.74
N PRO A 267 25.00 12.82 -14.56
CA PRO A 267 24.28 12.37 -15.75
C PRO A 267 25.18 11.57 -16.70
N ARG A 268 26.44 11.99 -16.85
CA ARG A 268 27.43 11.35 -17.72
C ARG A 268 27.77 9.93 -17.29
N ILE A 269 27.81 9.66 -15.98
CA ILE A 269 28.03 8.31 -15.44
C ILE A 269 26.83 7.43 -15.76
N SER A 270 25.61 7.89 -15.48
CA SER A 270 24.38 7.15 -15.76
C SER A 270 24.20 6.84 -17.24
N LEU A 271 24.39 7.82 -18.13
CA LEU A 271 24.28 7.61 -19.58
C LEU A 271 25.37 6.66 -20.09
N SER A 272 26.60 6.77 -19.57
CA SER A 272 27.67 5.83 -19.90
C SER A 272 27.34 4.40 -19.45
N PHE A 273 26.68 4.24 -18.30
CA PHE A 273 26.22 2.92 -17.84
C PHE A 273 25.10 2.37 -18.72
N LEU A 274 24.12 3.19 -19.09
CA LEU A 274 23.07 2.78 -20.02
C LEU A 274 23.65 2.43 -21.40
N ASN A 275 24.71 3.10 -21.84
CA ASN A 275 25.43 2.72 -23.05
C ASN A 275 26.10 1.34 -22.93
N CYS A 276 26.67 1.01 -21.77
CA CYS A 276 27.14 -0.35 -21.50
C CYS A 276 25.99 -1.37 -21.61
N LEU A 277 24.81 -1.08 -21.05
CA LEU A 277 23.65 -1.98 -21.16
C LEU A 277 23.20 -2.15 -22.61
N ARG A 278 23.20 -1.06 -23.39
CA ARG A 278 22.89 -1.09 -24.82
C ARG A 278 23.79 -2.08 -25.56
N ILE A 279 25.10 -1.97 -25.38
CA ILE A 279 26.10 -2.84 -26.02
C ILE A 279 25.89 -4.30 -25.60
N LEU A 280 25.60 -4.58 -24.32
CA LEU A 280 25.32 -5.95 -23.86
C LEU A 280 24.06 -6.53 -24.50
N LEU A 281 23.04 -5.70 -24.71
CA LEU A 281 21.75 -6.08 -25.28
C LEU A 281 21.75 -6.13 -26.82
N GLU A 282 22.84 -5.76 -27.49
CA GLU A 282 23.00 -6.00 -28.93
C GLU A 282 22.98 -7.51 -29.24
N ASP A 283 23.52 -8.33 -28.32
CA ASP A 283 23.36 -9.77 -28.35
C ASP A 283 21.97 -10.15 -27.82
N LYS A 284 21.07 -10.56 -28.72
CA LYS A 284 19.71 -10.98 -28.39
C LYS A 284 19.64 -12.17 -27.43
N SER A 285 20.70 -12.95 -27.29
CA SER A 285 20.77 -14.09 -26.36
C SER A 285 21.22 -13.67 -24.95
N TYR A 286 21.73 -12.46 -24.80
CA TYR A 286 22.23 -11.97 -23.52
C TYR A 286 21.09 -11.72 -22.54
N THR A 287 21.23 -12.25 -21.33
CA THR A 287 20.29 -12.05 -20.23
C THR A 287 21.05 -11.60 -18.99
N PHE A 288 20.48 -10.63 -18.27
CA PHE A 288 21.07 -10.13 -17.04
C PHE A 288 20.94 -11.17 -15.92
N SER A 289 22.05 -11.46 -15.25
CA SER A 289 22.01 -12.33 -14.07
C SER A 289 21.20 -11.68 -12.92
N LEU A 290 20.54 -12.51 -12.10
CA LEU A 290 19.84 -12.04 -10.90
C LEU A 290 20.78 -11.26 -9.95
N SER A 291 22.05 -11.68 -9.86
CA SER A 291 23.05 -11.00 -9.03
C SER A 291 23.33 -9.57 -9.50
N PHE A 292 23.32 -9.33 -10.81
CA PHE A 292 23.48 -8.01 -11.39
C PHE A 292 22.22 -7.18 -11.19
N LEU A 293 21.03 -7.72 -11.47
CA LEU A 293 19.77 -7.00 -11.29
C LEU A 293 19.62 -6.52 -9.84
N LYS A 294 19.97 -7.36 -8.86
CA LYS A 294 19.99 -6.96 -7.45
C LYS A 294 20.91 -5.77 -7.15
N LYS A 295 22.09 -5.69 -7.76
CA LYS A 295 23.01 -4.55 -7.62
C LYS A 295 22.46 -3.29 -8.31
N VAL A 296 21.80 -3.45 -9.46
CA VAL A 296 21.22 -2.33 -10.22
C VAL A 296 19.97 -1.76 -9.56
N SER A 297 19.27 -2.56 -8.75
CA SER A 297 18.12 -2.12 -7.95
C SER A 297 18.46 -1.13 -6.82
N GLU A 298 19.73 -0.75 -6.64
CA GLU A 298 20.11 0.34 -5.74
C GLU A 298 19.58 1.71 -6.25
N LYS A 299 19.54 2.71 -5.37
CA LYS A 299 19.05 4.05 -5.72
C LYS A 299 20.12 4.83 -6.46
N TRP A 300 19.95 5.05 -7.76
CA TRP A 300 20.93 5.80 -8.57
C TRP A 300 20.33 6.60 -9.72
N LEU A 301 19.06 6.37 -10.08
CA LEU A 301 18.37 7.14 -11.10
C LEU A 301 17.73 8.39 -10.47
N LYS A 302 18.07 9.56 -11.00
CA LYS A 302 17.49 10.83 -10.58
C LYS A 302 16.10 10.98 -11.19
N THR A 303 15.12 11.22 -10.33
CA THR A 303 13.73 11.54 -10.68
C THR A 303 13.38 12.93 -10.15
N SER A 304 12.19 13.42 -10.53
CA SER A 304 11.61 14.66 -10.02
C SER A 304 11.45 14.70 -8.49
N VAL A 305 11.42 13.54 -7.82
CA VAL A 305 11.23 13.41 -6.37
C VAL A 305 12.49 12.96 -5.62
N GLY A 306 13.62 12.74 -6.30
CA GLY A 306 14.87 12.33 -5.66
C GLY A 306 15.62 11.24 -6.43
N TYR A 307 16.64 10.63 -5.81
CA TYR A 307 17.27 9.45 -6.38
C TYR A 307 16.50 8.19 -5.98
N MET A 308 16.13 7.37 -6.96
CA MET A 308 15.30 6.19 -6.77
C MET A 308 15.92 4.96 -7.44
N SER A 309 15.42 3.80 -7.03
CA SER A 309 15.75 2.52 -7.65
C SER A 309 15.04 2.41 -9.00
N PRO A 310 15.62 1.76 -10.01
CA PRO A 310 15.00 1.62 -11.32
C PRO A 310 13.56 1.10 -11.31
N GLY A 311 13.25 0.12 -10.45
CA GLY A 311 11.89 -0.41 -10.30
C GLY A 311 10.84 0.60 -9.86
N ASP A 312 11.25 1.66 -9.17
CA ASP A 312 10.37 2.71 -8.64
C ASP A 312 10.33 3.95 -9.55
N CYS A 313 11.00 3.91 -10.71
CA CYS A 313 11.12 5.03 -11.64
C CYS A 313 10.18 4.88 -12.83
N LEU A 314 9.70 6.01 -13.33
CA LEU A 314 8.91 6.10 -14.56
C LEU A 314 9.70 6.83 -15.65
N LEU A 315 9.63 6.35 -16.89
CA LEU A 315 10.07 7.15 -18.03
C LEU A 315 8.90 8.03 -18.50
N PHE A 316 9.11 9.35 -18.56
CA PHE A 316 8.06 10.29 -18.92
C PHE A 316 7.61 10.13 -20.38
N ASP A 317 6.31 10.01 -20.60
CA ASP A 317 5.70 10.02 -21.93
C ASP A 317 5.07 11.37 -22.25
N LYS A 318 5.50 11.98 -23.37
CA LYS A 318 4.99 13.29 -23.84
C LYS A 318 3.54 13.21 -24.32
N ASN A 319 3.04 12.01 -24.60
CA ASN A 319 1.65 11.82 -25.03
C ASN A 319 0.66 11.78 -23.86
N SER A 320 1.16 11.70 -22.62
CA SER A 320 0.31 11.76 -21.43
C SER A 320 -0.03 13.21 -21.07
N ASP A 321 -1.21 13.41 -20.47
CA ASP A 321 -1.62 14.70 -19.91
C ASP A 321 -0.88 15.05 -18.59
N LEU A 322 0.06 14.19 -18.15
CA LEU A 322 0.86 14.39 -16.95
C LEU A 322 2.03 15.34 -17.20
N LYS A 323 2.57 15.90 -16.11
CA LYS A 323 3.84 16.64 -16.10
C LYS A 323 4.95 15.79 -15.47
N PRO A 324 6.24 16.08 -15.77
CA PRO A 324 7.37 15.38 -15.16
C PRO A 324 7.41 15.41 -13.63
N THR A 325 6.74 16.37 -13.00
CA THR A 325 6.66 16.50 -11.54
C THR A 325 5.52 15.70 -10.91
N ASP A 326 4.60 15.14 -11.70
CA ASP A 326 3.36 14.55 -11.16
C ASP A 326 3.55 13.16 -10.54
N GLY A 327 4.69 12.53 -10.82
CA GLY A 327 5.07 11.24 -10.27
C GLY A 327 6.60 11.08 -10.30
N PRO A 328 7.12 9.88 -9.97
CA PRO A 328 8.55 9.60 -9.92
C PRO A 328 9.18 9.43 -11.30
N PHE A 329 8.97 10.43 -12.18
CA PHE A 329 9.52 10.43 -13.52
C PHE A 329 11.01 10.74 -13.50
N ILE A 330 11.77 10.01 -14.31
CA ILE A 330 13.19 10.27 -14.56
C ILE A 330 13.37 11.73 -14.99
N ASP A 331 14.31 12.42 -14.34
CA ASP A 331 14.55 13.84 -14.53
C ASP A 331 15.25 14.11 -15.86
N GLU A 332 14.48 14.44 -16.88
CA GLU A 332 15.00 14.81 -18.20
C GLU A 332 15.75 16.14 -18.20
N GLY A 333 15.50 17.02 -17.23
CA GLY A 333 16.29 18.25 -17.06
C GLY A 333 17.72 17.93 -16.61
N PHE A 334 17.87 16.88 -15.80
CA PHE A 334 19.17 16.39 -15.34
C PHE A 334 19.90 15.54 -16.41
N TYR A 335 19.20 14.60 -17.06
CA TYR A 335 19.82 13.68 -18.02
C TYR A 335 19.84 14.18 -19.47
N GLY A 336 19.03 15.18 -19.81
CA GLY A 336 18.77 15.58 -21.19
C GLY A 336 17.85 14.61 -21.94
N SER A 337 17.41 14.99 -23.14
CA SER A 337 16.49 14.18 -23.95
C SER A 337 17.08 12.84 -24.43
N GLU A 338 18.39 12.68 -24.35
CA GLU A 338 19.10 11.45 -24.73
C GLU A 338 18.66 10.23 -23.91
N ILE A 339 18.25 10.44 -22.64
CA ILE A 339 17.79 9.35 -21.76
C ILE A 339 16.66 8.52 -22.37
N ARG A 340 15.81 9.15 -23.19
CA ARG A 340 14.69 8.49 -23.88
C ARG A 340 15.16 7.49 -24.94
N THR A 341 16.35 7.67 -25.50
CA THR A 341 16.93 6.72 -26.46
C THR A 341 17.25 5.39 -25.78
N TYR A 342 17.43 5.39 -24.46
CA TYR A 342 17.73 4.21 -23.65
C TYR A 342 16.47 3.49 -23.13
N ARG A 343 15.31 3.65 -23.79
CA ARG A 343 14.03 3.06 -23.36
C ARG A 343 14.11 1.55 -23.15
N LYS A 344 14.79 0.80 -24.04
CA LYS A 344 14.90 -0.66 -23.93
C LYS A 344 15.76 -1.08 -22.74
N GLU A 345 16.87 -0.36 -22.56
CA GLU A 345 17.87 -0.56 -21.53
C GLU A 345 17.27 -0.25 -20.15
N LEU A 346 16.57 0.88 -20.01
CA LEU A 346 15.84 1.26 -18.80
C LEU A 346 14.77 0.22 -18.45
N SER A 347 14.00 -0.24 -19.44
CA SER A 347 13.01 -1.30 -19.21
C SER A 347 13.66 -2.62 -18.76
N SER A 348 14.82 -2.98 -19.30
CA SER A 348 15.53 -4.22 -18.95
C SER A 348 16.07 -4.27 -17.52
N ILE A 349 16.21 -3.11 -16.87
CA ILE A 349 16.65 -2.99 -15.48
C ILE A 349 15.51 -2.65 -14.51
N GLY A 350 14.27 -2.64 -15.00
CA GLY A 350 13.07 -2.50 -14.18
C GLY A 350 12.35 -1.15 -14.25
N VAL A 351 12.87 -0.15 -14.99
CA VAL A 351 12.16 1.13 -15.16
C VAL A 351 10.85 0.91 -15.90
N ILE A 352 9.80 1.53 -15.39
CA ILE A 352 8.47 1.48 -16.00
C ILE A 352 8.44 2.50 -17.14
N VAL A 353 8.51 2.00 -18.36
CA VAL A 353 8.54 2.84 -19.58
C VAL A 353 7.16 3.10 -20.17
N ASP A 354 6.15 2.43 -19.65
CA ASP A 354 4.75 2.53 -20.04
C ASP A 354 4.00 3.17 -18.87
N VAL A 355 3.59 4.42 -19.03
CA VAL A 355 3.06 5.25 -17.94
C VAL A 355 1.76 4.67 -17.39
N GLU A 356 0.94 4.02 -18.21
CA GLU A 356 -0.31 3.39 -17.77
C GLU A 356 -0.04 2.25 -16.78
N LYS A 357 0.98 1.43 -17.06
CA LYS A 357 1.47 0.39 -16.14
C LYS A 357 2.10 0.96 -14.87
N GLY A 358 2.48 2.23 -14.91
CA GLY A 358 3.03 3.00 -13.80
C GLY A 358 1.99 3.68 -12.90
N SER A 359 0.69 3.50 -13.15
CA SER A 359 -0.39 4.18 -12.43
C SER A 359 -0.32 4.04 -10.90
N THR A 360 0.03 2.86 -10.37
CA THR A 360 0.25 2.67 -8.93
C THR A 360 1.40 3.49 -8.37
N HIS A 361 2.49 3.65 -9.10
CA HIS A 361 3.63 4.47 -8.66
C HIS A 361 3.22 5.95 -8.59
N ILE A 362 2.44 6.42 -9.58
CA ILE A 362 1.90 7.77 -9.58
C ILE A 362 0.91 7.95 -8.42
N ALA A 363 0.00 7.00 -8.19
CA ALA A 363 -0.96 7.04 -7.09
C ALA A 363 -0.26 7.06 -5.71
N ASN A 364 0.82 6.30 -5.54
CA ASN A 364 1.61 6.29 -4.30
C ASN A 364 2.40 7.58 -4.06
N HIS A 365 2.57 8.42 -5.08
CA HIS A 365 3.19 9.75 -4.95
C HIS A 365 2.16 10.86 -4.79
N LEU A 366 0.87 10.53 -4.84
CA LEU A 366 -0.20 11.52 -4.75
C LEU A 366 -0.17 12.28 -3.41
N ASP A 367 0.11 11.59 -2.29
CA ASP A 367 0.14 12.17 -0.94
C ASP A 367 1.34 13.10 -0.67
N LEU A 368 2.30 13.17 -1.61
CA LEU A 368 3.43 14.11 -1.57
C LEU A 368 3.11 15.47 -2.18
N HIS A 369 1.97 15.60 -2.86
CA HIS A 369 1.52 16.84 -3.49
C HIS A 369 0.58 17.62 -2.57
N SER A 370 0.66 18.94 -2.64
CA SER A 370 -0.30 19.89 -2.04
C SER A 370 -0.97 20.82 -3.06
N ASP A 371 -0.42 20.91 -4.28
CA ASP A 371 -0.99 21.73 -5.35
C ASP A 371 -2.25 21.09 -5.95
N PHE A 372 -3.38 21.78 -5.80
CA PHE A 372 -4.68 21.28 -6.24
C PHE A 372 -4.71 20.99 -7.75
N ALA A 373 -4.06 21.82 -8.57
CA ALA A 373 -4.05 21.63 -10.02
C ALA A 373 -3.29 20.36 -10.45
N THR A 374 -2.21 20.03 -9.74
CA THR A 374 -1.43 18.80 -9.92
C THR A 374 -2.21 17.58 -9.46
N ILE A 375 -2.81 17.62 -8.28
CA ILE A 375 -3.65 16.54 -7.75
C ILE A 375 -4.81 16.22 -8.70
N ILE A 376 -5.51 17.22 -9.21
CA ILE A 376 -6.61 17.04 -10.17
C ILE A 376 -6.12 16.39 -11.47
N ARG A 377 -4.95 16.80 -11.98
CA ARG A 377 -4.36 16.22 -13.20
C ARG A 377 -4.03 14.75 -13.01
N ILE A 378 -3.47 14.39 -11.85
CA ILE A 378 -3.20 13.00 -11.50
C ILE A 378 -4.51 12.20 -11.36
N TYR A 379 -5.53 12.73 -10.68
CA TYR A 379 -6.83 12.05 -10.57
C TYR A 379 -7.49 11.79 -11.92
N LYS A 380 -7.40 12.73 -12.86
CA LYS A 380 -7.92 12.52 -14.22
C LYS A 380 -7.20 11.37 -14.91
N PHE A 381 -5.87 11.37 -14.86
CA PHE A 381 -5.06 10.29 -15.41
C PHE A 381 -5.41 8.93 -14.78
N LEU A 382 -5.50 8.86 -13.45
CA LEU A 382 -5.87 7.62 -12.74
C LEU A 382 -7.28 7.14 -13.10
N ALA A 383 -8.21 8.06 -13.37
CA ALA A 383 -9.55 7.72 -13.84
C ALA A 383 -9.53 7.18 -15.29
N GLU A 384 -8.75 7.79 -16.17
CA GLU A 384 -8.61 7.39 -17.58
C GLU A 384 -8.04 5.98 -17.75
N VAL A 385 -7.06 5.61 -16.92
CA VAL A 385 -6.45 4.27 -16.93
C VAL A 385 -7.18 3.25 -16.06
N GLU A 386 -8.37 3.60 -15.55
CA GLU A 386 -9.19 2.77 -14.64
C GLU A 386 -8.38 2.18 -13.47
N TRP A 387 -7.50 3.00 -12.87
CA TRP A 387 -6.59 2.54 -11.84
C TRP A 387 -7.32 1.89 -10.67
N LYS A 388 -6.75 0.80 -10.16
CA LYS A 388 -7.23 0.11 -8.95
C LYS A 388 -6.07 -0.01 -7.95
N PRO A 389 -6.29 0.33 -6.67
CA PRO A 389 -5.29 0.15 -5.64
C PRO A 389 -5.01 -1.33 -5.42
N ASP A 390 -3.73 -1.65 -5.26
CA ASP A 390 -3.31 -2.91 -4.67
C ASP A 390 -3.54 -2.88 -3.15
N CYS A 391 -3.15 -3.96 -2.47
CA CYS A 391 -3.34 -4.10 -1.02
C CYS A 391 -2.54 -3.08 -0.19
N GLU A 392 -1.50 -2.47 -0.76
CA GLU A 392 -0.57 -1.59 -0.04
C GLU A 392 -0.81 -0.08 -0.30
N ALA A 393 -1.53 0.26 -1.38
CA ALA A 393 -1.81 1.65 -1.73
C ALA A 393 -2.64 2.39 -0.67
N LYS A 394 -2.12 3.54 -0.22
CA LYS A 394 -2.86 4.48 0.66
C LYS A 394 -3.99 5.13 -0.13
N ARG A 395 -5.22 4.68 0.09
CA ARG A 395 -6.42 5.29 -0.48
C ARG A 395 -6.71 6.58 0.27
N LEU A 396 -6.15 7.70 -0.21
CA LEU A 396 -6.35 9.03 0.37
C LEU A 396 -6.98 9.97 -0.66
N ILE A 397 -7.90 10.82 -0.18
CA ILE A 397 -8.59 11.83 -0.99
C ILE A 397 -8.18 13.21 -0.50
N TRP A 398 -7.80 14.09 -1.41
CA TRP A 398 -7.46 15.47 -1.07
C TRP A 398 -8.71 16.29 -0.79
N ILE A 399 -8.72 17.05 0.29
CA ILE A 399 -9.76 18.04 0.59
C ILE A 399 -9.11 19.42 0.56
N PRO A 400 -9.43 20.26 -0.44
CA PRO A 400 -8.85 21.60 -0.53
C PRO A 400 -9.42 22.53 0.54
N GLU A 401 -8.53 23.25 1.23
CA GLU A 401 -8.81 24.31 2.21
C GLU A 401 -8.26 25.64 1.67
N GLY A 402 -8.99 26.26 0.73
CA GLY A 402 -8.50 27.42 -0.03
C GLY A 402 -7.70 27.01 -1.26
N ASN A 403 -6.83 27.91 -1.75
CA ASN A 403 -6.11 27.72 -3.02
C ASN A 403 -4.78 26.97 -2.88
N GLU A 404 -4.10 27.07 -1.72
CA GLU A 404 -2.74 26.54 -1.52
C GLU A 404 -2.64 25.51 -0.38
N ASN A 405 -3.72 25.29 0.36
CA ASN A 405 -3.77 24.39 1.51
C ASN A 405 -4.86 23.34 1.35
N GLY A 406 -4.75 22.27 2.12
CA GLY A 406 -5.72 21.19 2.18
C GLY A 406 -5.19 20.04 3.02
N ARG A 407 -5.99 18.97 3.08
CA ARG A 407 -5.68 17.78 3.88
C ARG A 407 -6.02 16.50 3.13
N TRP A 408 -5.25 15.46 3.38
CA TRP A 408 -5.53 14.10 2.91
C TRP A 408 -6.45 13.38 3.91
N VAL A 409 -7.58 12.86 3.45
CA VAL A 409 -8.56 12.13 4.27
C VAL A 409 -8.82 10.73 3.72
N LYS A 410 -9.34 9.84 4.57
CA LYS A 410 -9.76 8.50 4.15
C LYS A 410 -11.13 8.53 3.45
N PRO A 411 -11.39 7.62 2.49
CA PRO A 411 -12.68 7.49 1.81
C PRO A 411 -13.89 7.36 2.74
N ASP A 412 -13.73 6.67 3.88
CA ASP A 412 -14.80 6.47 4.85
C ASP A 412 -15.31 7.77 5.49
N GLY A 413 -14.50 8.83 5.48
CA GLY A 413 -14.87 10.17 5.93
C GLY A 413 -15.44 11.07 4.83
N CYS A 414 -15.78 10.51 3.67
CA CYS A 414 -16.23 11.26 2.49
C CYS A 414 -17.56 10.72 1.96
N VAL A 415 -18.32 11.61 1.33
CA VAL A 415 -19.49 11.28 0.49
C VAL A 415 -19.44 12.10 -0.78
N LEU A 416 -19.96 11.58 -1.89
CA LEU A 416 -20.00 12.34 -3.14
C LEU A 416 -20.96 13.51 -3.04
N HIS A 417 -22.17 13.26 -2.53
CA HIS A 417 -23.28 14.21 -2.55
C HIS A 417 -23.94 14.33 -1.19
N ASP A 418 -24.36 15.55 -0.84
CA ASP A 418 -25.17 15.85 0.35
C ASP A 418 -26.28 16.83 -0.04
N LYS A 419 -27.39 16.27 -0.53
CA LYS A 419 -28.50 17.04 -1.13
C LYS A 419 -29.14 18.02 -0.15
N ASP A 420 -29.25 17.62 1.11
CA ASP A 420 -29.92 18.38 2.16
C ASP A 420 -28.92 19.22 2.99
N GLY A 421 -27.61 19.06 2.76
CA GLY A 421 -26.57 19.87 3.39
C GLY A 421 -26.31 19.57 4.88
N LEU A 422 -26.79 18.42 5.38
CA LEU A 422 -26.77 18.08 6.80
C LEU A 422 -25.39 17.65 7.33
N PHE A 423 -24.53 17.12 6.45
CA PHE A 423 -23.33 16.41 6.86
C PHE A 423 -22.05 17.23 6.73
N GLY A 424 -22.14 18.50 6.31
CA GLY A 424 -20.97 19.34 6.00
C GLY A 424 -19.95 19.52 7.15
N LEU A 425 -20.36 19.24 8.40
CA LEU A 425 -19.48 19.27 9.58
C LEU A 425 -18.90 17.90 9.96
N GLN A 426 -19.50 16.79 9.50
CA GLN A 426 -19.13 15.42 9.87
C GLN A 426 -18.43 14.67 8.74
N LEU A 427 -18.86 14.87 7.50
CA LEU A 427 -18.35 14.20 6.31
C LEU A 427 -17.85 15.22 5.29
N ASN A 428 -16.82 14.84 4.55
CA ASN A 428 -16.29 15.66 3.46
C ASN A 428 -17.13 15.43 2.20
N VAL A 429 -17.92 16.42 1.82
CA VAL A 429 -18.82 16.36 0.65
C VAL A 429 -18.05 16.73 -0.61
N LEU A 430 -17.67 15.72 -1.41
CA LEU A 430 -16.70 15.88 -2.49
C LEU A 430 -17.22 16.76 -3.65
N GLU A 431 -18.52 16.78 -3.95
CA GLU A 431 -19.08 17.65 -5.00
C GLU A 431 -18.86 19.15 -4.73
N LYS A 432 -18.69 19.56 -3.45
CA LYS A 432 -18.40 20.96 -3.09
C LYS A 432 -17.00 21.37 -3.51
N HIS A 433 -16.07 20.42 -3.58
CA HIS A 433 -14.66 20.65 -3.89
C HIS A 433 -14.32 20.34 -5.35
N TYR A 434 -14.96 19.33 -5.93
CA TYR A 434 -14.66 18.78 -7.25
C TYR A 434 -15.79 19.05 -8.24
N LYS A 435 -15.70 20.15 -9.00
CA LYS A 435 -16.68 20.48 -10.05
C LYS A 435 -16.64 19.56 -11.26
N ASN A 436 -15.50 18.91 -11.51
CA ASN A 436 -15.33 18.00 -12.63
C ASN A 436 -15.90 16.62 -12.27
N LYS A 437 -16.67 16.03 -13.18
CA LYS A 437 -17.27 14.70 -13.00
C LYS A 437 -16.25 13.56 -12.98
N VAL A 438 -15.08 13.72 -13.61
CA VAL A 438 -14.07 12.66 -13.74
C VAL A 438 -13.48 12.23 -12.38
N PRO A 439 -12.96 13.13 -11.52
CA PRO A 439 -12.55 12.76 -10.16
C PRO A 439 -13.68 12.11 -9.34
N LEU A 440 -14.91 12.61 -9.45
CA LEU A 440 -16.05 12.04 -8.74
C LEU A 440 -16.34 10.59 -9.17
N GLN A 441 -16.20 10.29 -10.46
CA GLN A 441 -16.31 8.91 -10.97
C GLN A 441 -15.23 8.01 -10.39
N LEU A 442 -13.97 8.46 -10.36
CA LEU A 442 -12.87 7.73 -9.73
C LEU A 442 -13.15 7.45 -8.24
N PHE A 443 -13.66 8.43 -7.50
CA PHE A 443 -13.98 8.28 -6.09
C PHE A 443 -15.13 7.29 -5.84
N SER A 444 -16.15 7.32 -6.69
CA SER A 444 -17.29 6.39 -6.64
C SER A 444 -16.94 4.96 -7.06
N GLY A 445 -15.88 4.81 -7.85
CA GLY A 445 -15.47 3.53 -8.42
C GLY A 445 -14.76 2.61 -7.42
N ALA A 446 -14.37 1.43 -7.90
CA ALA A 446 -13.67 0.41 -7.10
C ALA A 446 -12.34 0.89 -6.51
N ALA A 447 -11.78 2.00 -7.02
CA ALA A 447 -10.53 2.57 -6.54
C ALA A 447 -10.65 3.10 -5.10
N PHE A 448 -11.69 3.88 -4.80
CA PHE A 448 -11.86 4.49 -3.47
C PHE A 448 -13.11 3.99 -2.75
N GLY A 449 -14.16 3.59 -3.47
CA GLY A 449 -15.40 3.07 -2.88
C GLY A 449 -16.16 4.10 -2.06
N VAL A 450 -16.03 5.40 -2.38
CA VAL A 450 -16.74 6.47 -1.66
C VAL A 450 -18.24 6.33 -1.91
N LYS A 451 -19.02 6.37 -0.83
CA LYS A 451 -20.48 6.29 -0.89
C LYS A 451 -21.03 7.49 -1.67
N SER A 452 -21.99 7.25 -2.57
CA SER A 452 -22.63 8.33 -3.34
C SER A 452 -23.44 9.28 -2.46
N TYR A 453 -24.10 8.76 -1.43
CA TYR A 453 -24.91 9.49 -0.48
C TYR A 453 -24.65 8.96 0.95
N PRO A 454 -24.90 9.75 1.99
CA PRO A 454 -24.86 9.27 3.37
C PRO A 454 -25.81 8.07 3.58
N SER A 455 -25.34 7.10 4.35
CA SER A 455 -26.08 5.88 4.70
C SER A 455 -26.94 6.07 5.96
N LEU A 456 -27.82 5.11 6.27
CA LEU A 456 -28.64 5.15 7.49
C LEU A 456 -27.78 5.27 8.75
N ASP A 457 -26.66 4.54 8.83
CA ASP A 457 -25.69 4.64 9.93
C ASP A 457 -25.11 6.06 10.07
N ASP A 458 -24.86 6.74 8.95
CA ASP A 458 -24.39 8.13 8.97
C ASP A 458 -25.49 9.06 9.54
N TYR A 459 -26.75 8.88 9.15
CA TYR A 459 -27.89 9.61 9.72
C TYR A 459 -28.10 9.32 11.21
N CYS A 460 -27.96 8.07 11.67
CA CYS A 460 -28.03 7.73 13.10
C CYS A 460 -26.91 8.41 13.90
N LYS A 461 -25.68 8.44 13.37
CA LYS A 461 -24.54 9.16 13.97
C LYS A 461 -24.78 10.66 14.01
N LEU A 462 -25.33 11.23 12.93
CA LEU A 462 -25.72 12.64 12.87
C LEU A 462 -26.71 12.97 13.99
N TRP A 463 -27.79 12.18 14.10
CA TRP A 463 -28.81 12.39 15.13
C TRP A 463 -28.23 12.29 16.54
N LYS A 464 -27.42 11.26 16.82
CA LYS A 464 -26.73 11.10 18.11
C LYS A 464 -25.81 12.29 18.42
N GLY A 465 -25.17 12.87 17.40
CA GLY A 465 -24.41 14.11 17.51
C GLY A 465 -25.27 15.28 17.94
N TRP A 466 -26.47 15.42 17.37
CA TRP A 466 -27.45 16.45 17.79
C TRP A 466 -27.97 16.21 19.21
N GLU A 467 -28.26 14.97 19.59
CA GLU A 467 -28.74 14.60 20.94
C GLU A 467 -27.75 14.94 22.05
N THR A 468 -26.45 14.75 21.78
CA THR A 468 -25.36 14.93 22.75
C THR A 468 -24.89 16.38 22.84
N SER A 469 -24.90 17.11 21.73
CA SER A 469 -24.50 18.53 21.70
C SER A 469 -25.60 19.49 22.15
N GLY A 470 -26.86 19.01 22.24
CA GLY A 470 -28.01 19.90 22.45
C GLY A 470 -28.25 20.82 21.25
N HIS A 471 -27.97 20.32 20.04
CA HIS A 471 -28.11 21.09 18.80
C HIS A 471 -29.55 21.56 18.61
N ARG A 472 -29.69 22.85 18.33
CA ARG A 472 -30.98 23.47 18.05
C ARG A 472 -31.32 23.28 16.58
N LEU A 473 -32.27 22.39 16.30
CA LEU A 473 -32.65 22.03 14.94
C LEU A 473 -33.49 23.14 14.32
N SER A 474 -33.13 23.49 13.09
CA SER A 474 -34.00 24.26 12.21
C SER A 474 -35.13 23.38 11.65
N HIS A 475 -36.20 24.03 11.19
CA HIS A 475 -37.31 23.36 10.52
C HIS A 475 -36.83 22.52 9.33
N ASP A 476 -35.90 23.05 8.52
CA ASP A 476 -35.40 22.37 7.33
C ASP A 476 -34.50 21.16 7.66
N GLU A 477 -33.64 21.26 8.68
CA GLU A 477 -32.82 20.14 9.15
C GLU A 477 -33.69 18.98 9.64
N CYS A 478 -34.69 19.29 10.48
CA CYS A 478 -35.59 18.28 11.01
C CYS A 478 -36.44 17.65 9.90
N CYS A 479 -36.95 18.46 8.95
CA CYS A 479 -37.66 17.95 7.78
C CYS A 479 -36.78 17.04 6.91
N ALA A 480 -35.53 17.42 6.66
CA ALA A 480 -34.62 16.63 5.85
C ALA A 480 -34.30 15.27 6.47
N PHE A 481 -34.03 15.25 7.78
CA PHE A 481 -33.81 14.01 8.52
C PHE A 481 -35.00 13.04 8.39
N TRP A 482 -36.21 13.49 8.73
CA TRP A 482 -37.38 12.61 8.68
C TRP A 482 -37.77 12.22 7.26
N ARG A 483 -37.50 13.08 6.26
CA ARG A 483 -37.70 12.75 4.85
C ARG A 483 -36.80 11.60 4.41
N PHE A 484 -35.54 11.60 4.84
CA PHE A 484 -34.63 10.50 4.59
C PHE A 484 -35.13 9.21 5.25
N VAL A 485 -35.51 9.27 6.53
CA VAL A 485 -36.01 8.12 7.30
C VAL A 485 -37.26 7.51 6.64
N LEU A 486 -38.25 8.32 6.27
CA LEU A 486 -39.47 7.81 5.64
C LEU A 486 -39.22 7.16 4.27
N LYS A 487 -38.17 7.59 3.55
CA LYS A 487 -37.80 7.01 2.26
C LYS A 487 -37.15 5.63 2.40
N HIS A 488 -36.51 5.36 3.54
CA HIS A 488 -35.82 4.10 3.86
C HIS A 488 -36.59 3.36 4.96
N LYS A 489 -37.89 3.20 4.76
CA LYS A 489 -38.83 2.59 5.71
C LYS A 489 -38.95 1.09 5.45
N SER A 490 -37.90 0.32 5.75
CA SER A 490 -38.01 -1.13 5.87
C SER A 490 -38.15 -1.55 7.34
N SER A 491 -38.68 -2.75 7.61
CA SER A 491 -38.89 -3.24 8.98
C SER A 491 -37.57 -3.37 9.77
N GLU A 492 -36.47 -3.72 9.11
CA GLU A 492 -35.15 -3.82 9.74
C GLU A 492 -34.59 -2.43 10.09
N GLU A 493 -34.72 -1.45 9.18
CA GLU A 493 -34.26 -0.07 9.39
C GLU A 493 -35.05 0.65 10.48
N GLU A 494 -36.36 0.38 10.59
CA GLU A 494 -37.20 0.90 11.67
C GLU A 494 -36.74 0.41 13.06
N GLN A 495 -36.29 -0.84 13.17
CA GLN A 495 -35.74 -1.37 14.42
C GLN A 495 -34.39 -0.72 14.76
N ILE A 496 -33.50 -0.53 13.78
CA ILE A 496 -32.23 0.18 13.98
C ILE A 496 -32.50 1.60 14.47
N LEU A 497 -33.49 2.29 13.89
CA LEU A 497 -33.88 3.64 14.28
C LEU A 497 -34.47 3.68 15.69
N SER A 498 -35.31 2.70 16.07
CA SER A 498 -35.88 2.66 17.43
C SER A 498 -34.81 2.43 18.50
N GLU A 499 -33.77 1.66 18.19
CA GLU A 499 -32.62 1.45 19.08
C GLU A 499 -31.66 2.65 19.10
N SER A 500 -31.51 3.35 17.97
CA SER A 500 -30.54 4.46 17.82
C SER A 500 -31.08 5.81 18.30
N LEU A 501 -32.38 6.07 18.12
CA LEU A 501 -33.03 7.34 18.48
C LEU A 501 -33.50 7.26 19.94
N VAL A 502 -32.79 7.96 20.83
CA VAL A 502 -33.16 8.05 22.26
C VAL A 502 -34.06 9.27 22.48
N LYS A 503 -33.82 10.34 21.73
CA LYS A 503 -34.58 11.58 21.80
C LYS A 503 -35.32 11.89 20.51
N VAL A 504 -36.46 12.54 20.62
CA VAL A 504 -37.34 12.96 19.52
C VAL A 504 -37.50 14.48 19.52
N PRO A 505 -37.81 15.08 18.36
CA PRO A 505 -37.92 16.53 18.25
C PRO A 505 -39.21 17.03 18.88
N VAL A 506 -39.11 18.17 19.55
CA VAL A 506 -40.22 18.93 20.11
C VAL A 506 -40.08 20.40 19.74
N ASP A 507 -41.21 21.04 19.42
CA ASP A 507 -41.27 22.48 19.16
C ASP A 507 -41.32 23.27 20.46
N LEU A 508 -40.39 24.20 20.64
CA LEU A 508 -40.41 25.19 21.72
C LEU A 508 -40.79 26.59 21.23
N GLY A 509 -41.33 26.71 20.02
CA GLY A 509 -41.73 27.99 19.43
C GLY A 509 -40.52 28.87 19.15
N SER A 510 -40.36 29.97 19.91
CA SER A 510 -39.25 30.91 19.74
C SER A 510 -37.88 30.31 20.06
N GLU A 511 -37.82 29.19 20.80
CA GLU A 511 -36.60 28.43 21.08
C GLU A 511 -36.33 27.31 20.06
N GLY A 512 -37.11 27.23 18.97
CA GLY A 512 -36.89 26.30 17.85
C GLY A 512 -37.14 24.84 18.22
N ILE A 513 -36.62 23.92 17.40
CA ILE A 513 -36.84 22.49 17.59
C ILE A 513 -35.70 21.90 18.41
N MET A 514 -36.03 21.24 19.51
CA MET A 514 -35.08 20.63 20.44
C MET A 514 -35.37 19.13 20.60
N LEU A 515 -34.36 18.36 21.00
CA LEU A 515 -34.48 16.92 21.19
C LEU A 515 -34.69 16.55 22.66
N PHE A 516 -35.79 15.85 22.96
CA PHE A 516 -36.17 15.39 24.31
C PHE A 516 -36.31 13.87 24.37
N ASP A 517 -36.14 13.28 25.55
CA ASP A 517 -36.24 11.83 25.74
C ASP A 517 -37.60 11.32 25.23
N LYS A 518 -37.58 10.30 24.36
CA LYS A 518 -38.79 9.76 23.76
C LYS A 518 -39.77 9.15 24.74
N HIS A 519 -39.34 8.82 25.97
CA HIS A 519 -40.21 8.32 27.03
C HIS A 519 -40.98 9.45 27.74
N ASP A 520 -40.52 10.70 27.63
CA ASP A 520 -41.10 11.90 28.25
C ASP A 520 -41.86 12.80 27.26
N VAL A 521 -41.86 12.42 25.99
CA VAL A 521 -42.60 13.08 24.92
C VAL A 521 -43.68 12.14 24.42
N PHE A 522 -44.84 12.70 24.11
CA PHE A 522 -46.03 11.94 23.76
C PHE A 522 -46.58 12.33 22.40
N ILE A 523 -47.26 11.37 21.78
CA ILE A 523 -48.09 11.60 20.61
C ILE A 523 -49.45 12.08 21.12
N ALA A 524 -49.88 13.27 20.66
CA ALA A 524 -51.18 13.83 21.00
C ALA A 524 -52.30 13.18 20.16
N ASP A 525 -52.73 11.99 20.56
CA ASP A 525 -53.86 11.27 19.97
C ASP A 525 -55.22 11.73 20.57
N ASP A 526 -55.21 12.23 21.81
CA ASP A 526 -56.35 12.89 22.45
C ASP A 526 -56.14 14.41 22.54
N LEU A 527 -57.00 15.19 21.86
CA LEU A 527 -56.90 16.64 21.81
C LEU A 527 -57.31 17.33 23.11
N GLN A 528 -58.26 16.76 23.88
CA GLN A 528 -58.67 17.34 25.16
C GLN A 528 -57.55 17.18 26.20
N LEU A 529 -56.96 15.99 26.29
CA LEU A 529 -55.79 15.76 27.15
C LEU A 529 -54.61 16.62 26.73
N LYS A 530 -54.39 16.79 25.42
CA LYS A 530 -53.35 17.68 24.89
C LYS A 530 -53.54 19.12 25.38
N GLU A 531 -54.74 19.69 25.23
CA GLU A 531 -55.03 21.06 25.65
C GLU A 531 -54.89 21.26 27.16
N LEU A 532 -55.41 20.32 27.96
CA LEU A 532 -55.33 20.36 29.42
C LEU A 532 -53.88 20.34 29.93
N LEU A 533 -53.06 19.43 29.38
CA LEU A 533 -51.67 19.28 29.77
C LEU A 533 -50.82 20.46 29.29
N LEU A 534 -51.07 21.00 28.09
CA LEU A 534 -50.36 22.19 27.59
C LEU A 534 -50.59 23.44 28.45
N GLN A 535 -51.78 23.60 29.03
CA GLN A 535 -52.11 24.76 29.87
C GLN A 535 -51.45 24.71 31.25
N SER A 536 -51.06 23.52 31.70
CA SER A 536 -50.58 23.26 33.06
C SER A 536 -49.10 22.88 33.12
N SER A 537 -48.51 22.37 32.04
CA SER A 537 -47.11 21.97 32.00
C SER A 537 -46.18 23.13 31.65
N SER A 538 -45.11 23.27 32.42
CA SER A 538 -43.94 24.08 32.03
C SER A 538 -43.04 23.35 31.03
N HIS A 539 -43.24 22.04 30.87
CA HIS A 539 -42.42 21.17 30.02
C HIS A 539 -43.07 20.91 28.66
N PRO A 540 -42.26 20.75 27.61
CA PRO A 540 -42.71 20.41 26.26
C PRO A 540 -43.07 18.91 26.17
N LEU A 541 -44.36 18.60 26.10
CA LEU A 541 -44.85 17.21 26.22
C LEU A 541 -45.12 16.50 24.89
N PHE A 542 -45.12 17.19 23.75
CA PHE A 542 -45.63 16.63 22.50
C PHE A 542 -44.62 16.64 21.36
N VAL A 543 -44.60 15.57 20.59
CA VAL A 543 -43.70 15.45 19.43
C VAL A 543 -43.94 16.56 18.40
N TRP A 544 -42.86 17.00 17.78
CA TRP A 544 -42.89 17.97 16.69
C TRP A 544 -43.46 17.35 15.41
N TYR A 545 -44.23 18.16 14.69
CA TYR A 545 -44.69 17.89 13.34
C TYR A 545 -44.41 19.10 12.43
N PRO A 546 -44.10 18.90 11.15
CA PRO A 546 -43.92 20.00 10.20
C PRO A 546 -45.20 20.83 10.09
N GLN A 547 -45.07 22.15 10.20
CA GLN A 547 -46.17 23.09 10.00
C GLN A 547 -45.78 24.13 8.94
N PRO A 548 -46.46 24.16 7.78
CA PRO A 548 -47.55 23.27 7.35
C PRO A 548 -47.07 21.84 7.08
N SER A 549 -48.00 20.87 7.11
CA SER A 549 -47.70 19.49 6.71
C SER A 549 -47.18 19.46 5.28
N LEU A 550 -46.05 18.79 5.05
CA LEU A 550 -45.47 18.64 3.72
C LEU A 550 -46.00 17.38 3.04
N PRO A 551 -46.27 17.38 1.71
CA PRO A 551 -46.70 16.18 1.00
C PRO A 551 -45.69 15.01 1.10
N VAL A 552 -44.41 15.33 1.19
CA VAL A 552 -43.31 14.36 1.31
C VAL A 552 -43.13 13.88 2.77
N LEU A 553 -43.70 14.61 3.73
CA LEU A 553 -43.65 14.29 5.15
C LEU A 553 -45.06 14.37 5.77
N PRO A 554 -46.02 13.51 5.36
CA PRO A 554 -47.38 13.58 5.88
C PRO A 554 -47.40 13.33 7.39
N ARG A 555 -48.19 14.13 8.11
CA ARG A 555 -48.36 13.98 9.57
C ARG A 555 -48.74 12.57 10.01
N THR A 556 -49.60 11.89 9.24
CA THR A 556 -50.02 10.51 9.51
C THR A 556 -48.86 9.51 9.42
N MET A 557 -47.94 9.69 8.48
CA MET A 557 -46.77 8.82 8.35
C MET A 557 -45.77 9.03 9.49
N LEU A 558 -45.60 10.29 9.94
CA LEU A 558 -44.79 10.60 11.11
C LEU A 558 -45.41 10.06 12.40
N PHE A 559 -46.73 10.12 12.54
CA PHE A 559 -47.45 9.52 13.67
C PHE A 559 -47.13 8.02 13.80
N GLU A 560 -47.28 7.27 12.71
CA GLU A 560 -46.95 5.84 12.68
C GLU A 560 -45.47 5.58 12.97
N LEU A 561 -44.58 6.43 12.47
CA LEU A 561 -43.15 6.30 12.71
C LEU A 561 -42.80 6.56 14.18
N TYR A 562 -43.36 7.59 14.80
CA TYR A 562 -43.16 7.90 16.21
C TYR A 562 -43.61 6.73 17.10
N LEU A 563 -44.75 6.11 16.81
CA LEU A 563 -45.20 4.89 17.50
C LEU A 563 -44.17 3.77 17.37
N LYS A 564 -43.68 3.50 16.16
CA LYS A 564 -42.71 2.43 15.90
C LYS A 564 -41.35 2.64 16.54
N ILE A 565 -40.89 3.88 16.67
CA ILE A 565 -39.61 4.18 17.36
C ILE A 565 -39.74 4.22 18.89
N GLY A 566 -40.96 4.03 19.42
CA GLY A 566 -41.24 3.83 20.85
C GLY A 566 -41.83 5.04 21.57
N VAL A 567 -42.30 6.08 20.86
CA VAL A 567 -43.01 7.20 21.48
C VAL A 567 -44.42 6.75 21.88
N ARG A 568 -44.84 7.04 23.12
CA ARG A 568 -46.13 6.63 23.65
C ARG A 568 -47.25 7.60 23.25
N MET A 569 -48.48 7.08 23.15
CA MET A 569 -49.69 7.91 23.02
C MET A 569 -50.05 8.52 24.37
N ILE A 570 -50.59 9.74 24.37
CA ILE A 570 -50.93 10.43 25.61
C ILE A 570 -52.11 9.76 26.31
N SER A 571 -53.11 9.30 25.55
CA SER A 571 -54.29 8.60 26.09
C SER A 571 -53.93 7.36 26.92
N HIS A 572 -52.91 6.61 26.48
CA HIS A 572 -52.44 5.39 27.16
C HIS A 572 -51.47 5.68 28.32
N SER A 573 -50.94 6.89 28.41
CA SER A 573 -49.91 7.26 29.39
C SER A 573 -50.47 8.01 30.60
N VAL A 574 -51.65 8.59 30.47
CA VAL A 574 -52.32 9.33 31.54
C VAL A 574 -53.17 8.38 32.38
N GLN A 575 -53.01 8.43 33.69
CA GLN A 575 -53.92 7.77 34.62
C GLN A 575 -55.02 8.75 35.04
N LYS A 576 -56.27 8.34 34.89
CA LYS A 576 -57.44 9.09 35.37
C LYS A 576 -57.74 8.63 36.80
N LYS A 577 -57.68 9.57 37.75
CA LYS A 577 -58.06 9.35 39.14
C LYS A 577 -59.22 10.25 39.49
N ASP A 578 -60.36 9.64 39.77
CA ASP A 578 -61.51 10.38 40.25
C ASP A 578 -61.35 10.71 41.75
N LEU A 579 -61.64 11.97 42.12
CA LEU A 579 -61.56 12.39 43.53
C LEU A 579 -62.83 11.96 44.29
N SER A 580 -62.68 11.52 45.54
CA SER A 580 -63.84 11.25 46.39
C SER A 580 -64.50 12.56 46.81
N PHE A 581 -65.83 12.57 46.84
CA PHE A 581 -66.57 13.68 47.42
C PHE A 581 -66.28 13.73 48.93
N THR A 582 -65.53 14.73 49.39
CA THR A 582 -65.33 14.96 50.82
C THR A 582 -66.67 15.30 51.48
N ASN A 583 -66.85 14.94 52.76
CA ASN A 583 -68.10 14.95 53.55
C ASN A 583 -68.81 16.32 53.76
N GLY A 584 -68.65 17.30 52.86
CA GLY A 584 -69.22 18.64 52.94
C GLY A 584 -70.03 19.11 51.72
N LEU A 585 -70.22 18.28 50.69
CA LEU A 585 -70.97 18.67 49.48
C LEU A 585 -72.47 18.38 49.60
N GLU A 586 -73.30 19.37 49.27
CA GLU A 586 -74.76 19.21 49.15
C GLU A 586 -75.08 18.32 47.94
N LEU A 587 -75.29 17.02 48.20
CA LEU A 587 -75.72 16.04 47.21
C LEU A 587 -77.22 15.84 47.32
N LYS A 588 -77.97 16.23 46.29
CA LYS A 588 -79.42 16.02 46.22
C LYS A 588 -79.71 14.72 45.49
N GLN A 589 -80.36 13.78 46.15
CA GLN A 589 -80.84 12.58 45.47
C GLN A 589 -82.03 12.93 44.56
N ILE A 590 -81.95 12.53 43.29
CA ILE A 590 -83.00 12.75 42.29
C ILE A 590 -83.48 11.42 41.72
N ASN A 591 -84.64 11.45 41.03
CA ASN A 591 -85.16 10.25 40.37
C ASN A 591 -84.28 9.92 39.16
N PRO A 592 -83.85 8.66 38.96
CA PRO A 592 -83.11 8.25 37.77
C PRO A 592 -83.76 8.67 36.44
N ARG A 593 -85.10 8.75 36.37
CA ARG A 593 -85.81 9.25 35.18
C ARG A 593 -85.50 10.70 34.86
N ASP A 594 -85.43 11.56 35.87
CA ASP A 594 -85.09 12.98 35.71
C ASP A 594 -83.64 13.16 35.24
N ALA A 595 -82.80 12.17 35.50
CA ALA A 595 -81.40 12.08 35.08
C ALA A 595 -81.22 11.43 33.69
N MET A 596 -82.29 11.23 32.92
CA MET A 596 -82.28 10.56 31.61
C MET A 596 -81.87 9.07 31.67
N LEU A 597 -81.91 8.43 32.84
CA LEU A 597 -81.71 6.99 33.02
C LEU A 597 -83.06 6.26 32.91
N GLY A 598 -83.72 6.40 31.75
CA GLY A 598 -85.06 5.88 31.48
C GLY A 598 -85.10 4.59 30.65
N LYS A 599 -86.32 4.12 30.37
CA LYS A 599 -86.62 2.92 29.57
C LYS A 599 -85.91 2.92 28.21
N GLU A 600 -85.95 4.04 27.49
CA GLU A 600 -85.37 4.15 26.15
C GLU A 600 -83.83 4.09 26.12
N LEU A 601 -83.14 4.59 27.16
CA LEU A 601 -81.70 4.40 27.31
C LEU A 601 -81.36 2.91 27.47
N LEU A 602 -82.11 2.21 28.33
CA LEU A 602 -81.90 0.79 28.59
C LEU A 602 -82.24 -0.06 27.36
N ARG A 603 -83.29 0.31 26.61
CA ARG A 603 -83.65 -0.29 25.31
C ARG A 603 -82.52 -0.15 24.30
N LEU A 604 -81.97 1.06 24.15
CA LEU A 604 -80.83 1.33 23.28
C LEU A 604 -79.60 0.49 23.67
N ILE A 605 -79.28 0.44 24.98
CA ILE A 605 -78.16 -0.34 25.49
C ILE A 605 -78.39 -1.83 25.24
N LEU A 606 -79.56 -2.40 25.55
CA LEU A 606 -79.85 -3.82 25.30
C LEU A 606 -79.68 -4.19 23.83
N GLY A 607 -80.18 -3.36 22.91
CA GLY A 607 -80.00 -3.55 21.48
C GLY A 607 -78.52 -3.49 21.05
N PHE A 608 -77.74 -2.58 21.62
CA PHE A 608 -76.29 -2.52 21.38
C PHE A 608 -75.56 -3.75 21.93
N LEU A 609 -75.82 -4.14 23.19
CA LEU A 609 -75.18 -5.30 23.81
C LEU A 609 -75.55 -6.61 23.08
N ALA A 610 -76.77 -6.71 22.54
CA ALA A 610 -77.23 -7.86 21.76
C ALA A 610 -76.62 -7.91 20.36
N CYS A 611 -76.72 -6.83 19.58
CA CYS A 611 -76.34 -6.83 18.17
C CYS A 611 -74.84 -6.56 17.94
N SER A 612 -74.26 -5.60 18.67
CA SER A 612 -72.86 -5.19 18.50
C SER A 612 -71.89 -6.07 19.29
N LEU A 613 -72.25 -6.42 20.54
CA LEU A 613 -71.39 -7.25 21.41
C LEU A 613 -71.74 -8.73 21.44
N LYS A 614 -72.88 -9.13 20.84
CA LYS A 614 -73.38 -10.53 20.83
C LYS A 614 -73.38 -11.15 22.23
N MET A 615 -73.75 -10.34 23.22
CA MET A 615 -73.71 -10.74 24.62
C MET A 615 -74.94 -11.58 24.95
N GLU A 616 -74.80 -12.64 25.75
CA GLU A 616 -75.91 -13.49 26.19
C GLU A 616 -76.95 -12.73 27.04
N ALA A 617 -78.23 -13.14 26.97
CA ALA A 617 -79.36 -12.41 27.58
C ALA A 617 -79.17 -12.14 29.08
N GLU A 618 -78.69 -13.12 29.85
CA GLU A 618 -78.46 -12.97 31.29
C GLU A 618 -77.44 -11.87 31.60
N LYS A 619 -76.33 -11.82 30.85
CA LYS A 619 -75.27 -10.82 31.00
C LYS A 619 -75.73 -9.43 30.58
N ARG A 620 -76.53 -9.33 29.51
CA ARG A 620 -77.15 -8.05 29.08
C ARG A 620 -78.07 -7.50 30.17
N HIS A 621 -78.93 -8.35 30.72
CA HIS A 621 -79.83 -7.99 31.80
C HIS A 621 -79.06 -7.57 33.06
N GLU A 622 -77.97 -8.25 33.42
CA GLU A 622 -77.12 -7.87 34.54
C GLU A 622 -76.48 -6.48 34.36
N ALA A 623 -75.93 -6.21 33.16
CA ALA A 623 -75.35 -4.92 32.83
C ALA A 623 -76.38 -3.78 32.96
N VAL A 624 -77.59 -3.99 32.46
CA VAL A 624 -78.67 -2.99 32.49
C VAL A 624 -79.32 -2.87 33.88
N LYS A 625 -79.33 -3.95 34.68
CA LYS A 625 -79.70 -3.90 36.11
C LYS A 625 -78.77 -2.99 36.90
N SER A 626 -77.47 -2.98 36.58
CA SER A 626 -76.49 -2.12 37.25
C SER A 626 -76.80 -0.63 37.06
N LEU A 627 -77.34 -0.23 35.90
CA LEU A 627 -77.80 1.14 35.64
C LEU A 627 -79.15 1.46 36.31
N ARG A 628 -80.07 0.48 36.31
CA ARG A 628 -81.40 0.66 36.90
C ARG A 628 -81.35 0.88 38.42
N ASN A 629 -80.43 0.20 39.10
CA ASN A 629 -80.33 0.21 40.56
C ASN A 629 -79.40 1.32 41.10
N LEU A 630 -79.08 2.33 40.29
CA LEU A 630 -78.21 3.43 40.71
C LEU A 630 -78.90 4.42 41.61
N THR A 631 -78.15 4.93 42.58
CA THR A 631 -78.51 6.14 43.31
C THR A 631 -77.97 7.35 42.55
N VAL A 632 -78.86 8.16 41.97
CA VAL A 632 -78.45 9.39 41.28
C VAL A 632 -78.35 10.54 42.25
N LEU A 633 -77.20 11.19 42.27
CA LEU A 633 -76.86 12.31 43.15
C LEU A 633 -76.52 13.53 42.29
N GLU A 634 -77.29 14.59 42.45
CA GLU A 634 -77.10 15.88 41.79
C GLU A 634 -76.24 16.80 42.67
N THR A 635 -75.29 17.51 42.06
CA THR A 635 -74.44 18.54 42.69
C THR A 635 -74.49 19.85 41.90
N SER A 636 -74.37 20.99 42.60
CA SER A 636 -74.20 22.30 41.97
C SER A 636 -72.76 22.59 41.54
N GLU A 637 -71.77 21.89 42.11
CA GLU A 637 -70.35 22.08 41.82
C GLU A 637 -69.85 21.13 40.72
N PRO A 638 -68.82 21.51 39.94
CA PRO A 638 -68.23 20.63 38.93
C PRO A 638 -67.56 19.40 39.58
N ILE A 639 -67.66 18.24 38.92
CA ILE A 639 -67.04 17.01 39.41
C ILE A 639 -65.56 17.02 39.05
N ALA A 640 -64.70 17.16 40.05
CA ALA A 640 -63.25 17.19 39.83
C ALA A 640 -62.68 15.80 39.50
N VAL A 641 -61.90 15.73 38.43
CA VAL A 641 -61.11 14.56 38.02
C VAL A 641 -59.65 14.98 37.90
N VAL A 642 -58.74 14.15 38.40
CA VAL A 642 -57.30 14.39 38.28
C VAL A 642 -56.73 13.45 37.24
N TYR A 643 -56.04 14.02 36.28
CA TYR A 643 -55.23 13.31 35.30
C TYR A 643 -53.79 13.37 35.76
N SER A 644 -53.19 12.22 36.04
CA SER A 644 -51.80 12.10 36.45
C SER A 644 -50.97 11.47 35.33
N LEU A 645 -49.95 12.19 34.87
CA LEU A 645 -48.97 11.74 33.88
C LEU A 645 -47.62 11.51 34.57
N SER A 646 -47.12 10.28 34.52
CA SER A 646 -45.80 9.93 35.09
C SER A 646 -44.70 10.09 34.03
N LEU A 647 -43.72 10.94 34.32
CA LEU A 647 -42.52 11.12 33.51
C LEU A 647 -41.39 10.18 33.97
N SER A 648 -40.43 9.91 33.09
CA SER A 648 -39.27 9.06 33.32
C SER A 648 -38.33 9.62 34.39
N SER A 649 -38.36 10.94 34.62
CA SER A 649 -37.67 11.63 35.71
C SER A 649 -38.18 11.24 37.11
N GLY A 650 -39.33 10.55 37.19
CA GLY A 650 -40.06 10.30 38.43
C GLY A 650 -41.00 11.45 38.83
N GLU A 651 -40.98 12.56 38.09
CA GLU A 651 -41.96 13.65 38.26
C GLU A 651 -43.34 13.19 37.76
N THR A 652 -44.38 13.51 38.53
CA THR A 652 -45.77 13.25 38.13
C THR A 652 -46.45 14.58 37.90
N GLN A 653 -46.88 14.82 36.67
CA GLN A 653 -47.69 15.98 36.32
C GLN A 653 -49.15 15.64 36.59
N GLU A 654 -49.73 16.31 37.58
CA GLU A 654 -51.16 16.21 37.87
C GLU A 654 -51.89 17.43 37.33
N VAL A 655 -53.01 17.19 36.64
CA VAL A 655 -53.88 18.23 36.11
C VAL A 655 -55.29 17.94 36.57
N GLN A 656 -55.90 18.93 37.22
CA GLN A 656 -57.29 18.85 37.61
C GLN A 656 -58.17 19.35 36.47
N ALA A 657 -59.14 18.53 36.06
CA ALA A 657 -60.18 18.87 35.11
C ALA A 657 -61.55 18.76 35.77
N SER A 658 -62.52 19.51 35.26
CA SER A 658 -63.92 19.43 35.66
C SER A 658 -64.71 18.57 34.69
N ARG A 659 -65.43 17.57 35.20
CA ARG A 659 -66.45 16.80 34.49
C ARG A 659 -67.84 17.15 35.01
N MET A 660 -68.86 16.84 34.22
CA MET A 660 -70.26 17.05 34.59
C MET A 660 -70.96 15.77 35.05
N VAL A 661 -70.44 14.59 34.70
CA VAL A 661 -71.05 13.31 35.01
C VAL A 661 -69.98 12.30 35.42
N ARG A 662 -70.28 11.47 36.43
CA ARG A 662 -69.42 10.36 36.89
C ARG A 662 -70.27 9.20 37.36
N TRP A 663 -69.89 7.99 36.98
CA TRP A 663 -70.46 6.77 37.54
C TRP A 663 -69.43 6.04 38.40
N ASP A 664 -69.69 5.96 39.71
CA ASP A 664 -68.95 5.09 40.63
C ASP A 664 -69.67 3.74 40.75
N LYS A 665 -69.09 2.73 40.10
CA LYS A 665 -69.66 1.38 40.03
C LYS A 665 -69.58 0.64 41.36
N GLU A 666 -68.52 0.86 42.14
CA GLU A 666 -68.32 0.18 43.44
C GLU A 666 -69.38 0.60 44.45
N SER A 667 -69.72 1.89 44.47
CA SER A 667 -70.74 2.43 45.36
C SER A 667 -72.14 2.46 44.76
N SER A 668 -72.31 2.06 43.49
CA SER A 668 -73.58 2.15 42.73
C SER A 668 -74.19 3.57 42.73
N LYS A 669 -73.32 4.59 42.65
CA LYS A 669 -73.71 6.01 42.65
C LYS A 669 -73.42 6.64 41.30
N PHE A 670 -74.39 7.40 40.81
CA PHE A 670 -74.27 8.18 39.57
C PHE A 670 -74.34 9.66 39.93
N PHE A 671 -73.22 10.36 39.76
CA PHE A 671 -73.09 11.77 40.10
C PHE A 671 -73.31 12.60 38.85
N ILE A 672 -74.18 13.59 38.95
CA ILE A 672 -74.42 14.55 37.87
C ILE A 672 -74.32 15.98 38.40
N GLN A 673 -73.77 16.86 37.58
CA GLN A 673 -73.83 18.29 37.81
C GLN A 673 -75.19 18.81 37.34
N LYS A 674 -75.81 19.70 38.10
CA LYS A 674 -77.04 20.35 37.70
C LYS A 674 -76.83 21.11 36.39
N LEU A 675 -77.52 20.69 35.34
CA LEU A 675 -77.48 21.35 34.04
C LEU A 675 -78.27 22.67 34.11
N ASP A 676 -77.64 23.78 33.71
CA ASP A 676 -78.36 25.04 33.54
C ASP A 676 -79.26 24.94 32.29
N GLU A 677 -80.57 25.05 32.48
CA GLU A 677 -81.54 24.96 31.39
C GLU A 677 -81.36 26.07 30.33
N SER A 678 -80.71 27.18 30.71
CA SER A 678 -80.35 28.29 29.83
C SER A 678 -79.04 28.09 29.06
N ALA A 679 -78.30 27.01 29.33
CA ALA A 679 -77.02 26.71 28.72
C ALA A 679 -77.10 26.49 27.20
N GLY A 680 -76.04 26.87 26.50
CA GLY A 680 -75.97 26.85 25.04
C GLY A 680 -75.88 25.43 24.47
N GLN A 681 -75.92 25.32 23.14
CA GLN A 681 -75.75 24.02 22.46
C GLN A 681 -74.40 23.35 22.77
N LYS A 682 -73.34 24.15 22.98
CA LYS A 682 -72.02 23.66 23.38
C LYS A 682 -72.08 22.91 24.71
N ASP A 683 -72.63 23.55 25.74
CA ASP A 683 -72.66 22.99 27.10
C ASP A 683 -73.53 21.72 27.17
N ARG A 684 -74.62 21.68 26.38
CA ARG A 684 -75.45 20.48 26.23
C ARG A 684 -74.72 19.34 25.55
N LEU A 685 -73.91 19.63 24.51
CA LEU A 685 -73.09 18.63 23.83
C LEU A 685 -71.98 18.11 24.76
N GLU A 686 -71.35 19.00 25.53
CA GLU A 686 -70.34 18.66 26.53
C GLU A 686 -70.92 17.76 27.63
N TYR A 687 -72.08 18.13 28.18
CA TYR A 687 -72.80 17.30 29.15
C TYR A 687 -73.17 15.93 28.57
N ALA A 688 -73.73 15.90 27.36
CA ALA A 688 -74.09 14.66 26.68
C ALA A 688 -72.86 13.75 26.48
N THR A 689 -71.69 14.34 26.18
CA THR A 689 -70.43 13.63 26.01
C THR A 689 -69.98 13.00 27.34
N TYR A 690 -69.97 13.76 28.44
CA TYR A 690 -69.62 13.20 29.76
C TYR A 690 -70.62 12.14 30.23
N PHE A 691 -71.92 12.36 29.98
CA PHE A 691 -72.96 11.38 30.30
C PHE A 691 -72.74 10.08 29.55
N SER A 692 -72.55 10.15 28.23
CA SER A 692 -72.38 8.97 27.40
C SER A 692 -71.09 8.22 27.70
N GLU A 693 -69.99 8.93 27.95
CA GLU A 693 -68.73 8.35 28.39
C GLU A 693 -68.88 7.62 29.72
N ALA A 694 -69.49 8.26 30.73
CA ALA A 694 -69.68 7.64 32.05
C ALA A 694 -70.53 6.36 31.96
N VAL A 695 -71.60 6.38 31.15
CA VAL A 695 -72.46 5.21 30.90
C VAL A 695 -71.70 4.11 30.16
N ALA A 696 -70.96 4.45 29.11
CA ALA A 696 -70.18 3.47 28.34
C ALA A 696 -69.02 2.89 29.17
N GLU A 697 -68.34 3.71 29.99
CA GLU A 697 -67.21 3.32 30.84
C GLU A 697 -67.68 2.31 31.88
N GLY A 698 -68.77 2.61 32.61
CA GLY A 698 -69.29 1.71 33.64
C GLY A 698 -69.84 0.38 33.10
N LEU A 699 -70.33 0.36 31.85
CA LEU A 699 -70.84 -0.85 31.20
C LEU A 699 -69.76 -1.69 30.51
N LEU A 700 -68.76 -1.06 29.90
CA LEU A 700 -67.81 -1.69 28.98
C LEU A 700 -66.35 -1.64 29.45
N LEU A 701 -66.11 -1.53 30.77
CA LEU A 701 -64.80 -1.50 31.44
C LEU A 701 -63.72 -2.45 30.86
N GLU A 702 -64.10 -3.60 30.29
CA GLU A 702 -63.16 -4.60 29.75
C GLU A 702 -63.17 -4.71 28.21
N LYS A 703 -63.92 -3.85 27.49
CA LYS A 703 -64.13 -3.93 26.04
C LYS A 703 -63.96 -2.57 25.35
N GLU A 704 -62.71 -2.10 25.32
CA GLU A 704 -62.31 -0.80 24.75
C GLU A 704 -62.77 -0.62 23.29
N ASP A 705 -62.74 -1.68 22.45
CA ASP A 705 -63.07 -1.61 21.02
C ASP A 705 -64.50 -1.12 20.71
N GLN A 706 -65.42 -1.22 21.67
CA GLN A 706 -66.84 -0.87 21.51
C GLN A 706 -67.28 0.30 22.38
N PHE A 707 -66.37 0.84 23.19
CA PHE A 707 -66.61 1.99 24.07
C PHE A 707 -67.04 3.22 23.28
N SER A 708 -66.27 3.60 22.26
CA SER A 708 -66.55 4.78 21.42
C SER A 708 -67.89 4.65 20.69
N SER A 709 -68.18 3.46 20.16
CA SER A 709 -69.43 3.16 19.46
C SER A 709 -70.66 3.31 20.37
N LEU A 710 -70.60 2.79 21.59
CA LEU A 710 -71.71 2.93 22.55
C LEU A 710 -71.84 4.38 23.04
N SER A 711 -70.72 5.04 23.36
CA SER A 711 -70.72 6.43 23.80
C SER A 711 -71.33 7.35 22.74
N GLU A 712 -70.97 7.23 21.45
CA GLU A 712 -71.56 8.04 20.38
C GLU A 712 -73.07 7.79 20.21
N LEU A 713 -73.53 6.55 20.36
CA LEU A 713 -74.95 6.21 20.29
C LEU A 713 -75.74 6.81 21.46
N VAL A 714 -75.23 6.66 22.68
CA VAL A 714 -75.86 7.22 23.89
C VAL A 714 -75.85 8.74 23.84
N LYS A 715 -74.76 9.36 23.37
CA LYS A 715 -74.64 10.82 23.20
C LYS A 715 -75.70 11.35 22.24
N LEU A 716 -75.86 10.71 21.08
CA LEU A 716 -76.86 11.10 20.09
C LEU A 716 -78.29 10.93 20.64
N ALA A 717 -78.57 9.82 21.32
CA ALA A 717 -79.86 9.59 21.97
C ALA A 717 -80.15 10.60 23.09
N PHE A 718 -79.13 10.99 23.86
CA PHE A 718 -79.22 12.02 24.89
C PHE A 718 -79.58 13.38 24.31
N ILE A 719 -78.95 13.79 23.19
CA ILE A 719 -79.28 15.05 22.50
C ILE A 719 -80.72 15.03 21.99
N LEU A 720 -81.22 13.86 21.57
CA LEU A 720 -82.61 13.62 21.18
C LEU A 720 -83.56 13.41 22.38
N LYS A 721 -83.08 13.65 23.61
CA LYS A 721 -83.82 13.51 24.87
C LYS A 721 -84.42 12.13 25.10
N PHE A 722 -83.84 11.09 24.51
CA PHE A 722 -84.35 9.72 24.56
C PHE A 722 -85.82 9.61 24.15
N ASP A 723 -86.25 10.41 23.17
CA ASP A 723 -87.58 10.28 22.56
C ASP A 723 -87.76 8.90 21.92
N GLU A 724 -88.90 8.23 22.16
CA GLU A 724 -89.12 6.83 21.79
C GLU A 724 -89.06 6.61 20.26
N ASP A 725 -89.71 7.47 19.47
CA ASP A 725 -89.70 7.38 18.01
C ASP A 725 -88.29 7.65 17.45
N ALA A 726 -87.60 8.63 18.02
CA ALA A 726 -86.24 8.98 17.65
C ALA A 726 -85.23 7.86 18.00
N VAL A 727 -85.35 7.24 19.18
CA VAL A 727 -84.52 6.12 19.62
C VAL A 727 -84.81 4.87 18.77
N SER A 728 -86.07 4.57 18.48
CA SER A 728 -86.47 3.48 17.59
C SER A 728 -85.87 3.63 16.19
N PHE A 729 -85.93 4.84 15.61
CA PHE A 729 -85.29 5.13 14.33
C PHE A 729 -83.76 5.03 14.41
N LEU A 730 -83.14 5.58 15.47
CA LEU A 730 -81.69 5.50 15.69
C LEU A 730 -81.23 4.04 15.73
N MET A 731 -81.92 3.19 16.51
CA MET A 731 -81.63 1.76 16.61
C MET A 731 -81.72 1.08 15.24
N LYS A 732 -82.80 1.32 14.47
CA LYS A 732 -82.94 0.79 13.10
C LYS A 732 -81.82 1.24 12.17
N SER A 733 -81.45 2.54 12.21
CA SER A 733 -80.38 3.09 11.37
C SER A 733 -79.00 2.49 11.65
N LYS A 734 -78.84 1.90 12.83
CA LYS A 734 -77.60 1.25 13.30
C LYS A 734 -77.70 -0.27 13.32
N ASN A 735 -78.78 -0.85 12.75
CA ASN A 735 -79.08 -2.28 12.75
C ASN A 735 -79.11 -2.89 14.16
N LEU A 736 -79.59 -2.15 15.15
CA LEU A 736 -79.79 -2.61 16.52
C LEU A 736 -81.23 -3.08 16.71
N GLN A 737 -81.38 -4.21 17.38
CA GLN A 737 -82.68 -4.79 17.72
C GLN A 737 -82.63 -5.36 19.14
N VAL A 738 -83.72 -5.19 19.86
CA VAL A 738 -83.96 -5.81 21.16
C VAL A 738 -84.64 -7.16 20.93
N PHE A 739 -84.17 -8.22 21.60
CA PHE A 739 -84.76 -9.56 21.47
C PHE A 739 -85.98 -9.71 22.38
N VAL A 740 -86.76 -10.78 22.15
CA VAL A 740 -88.04 -10.99 22.85
C VAL A 740 -87.84 -11.08 24.37
N GLU A 741 -86.75 -11.70 24.82
CA GLU A 741 -86.40 -11.83 26.23
C GLU A 741 -86.06 -10.48 26.87
N ASP A 742 -85.41 -9.59 26.11
CA ASP A 742 -85.06 -8.23 26.54
C ASP A 742 -86.29 -7.33 26.60
N GLU A 743 -87.26 -7.48 25.68
CA GLU A 743 -88.56 -6.76 25.73
C GLU A 743 -89.39 -7.19 26.94
N HIS A 744 -89.40 -8.48 27.27
CA HIS A 744 -90.01 -8.98 28.50
C HIS A 744 -89.33 -8.40 29.74
N PHE A 745 -87.99 -8.31 29.74
CA PHE A 745 -87.24 -7.70 30.82
C PHE A 745 -87.54 -6.20 30.98
N LEU A 746 -87.59 -5.42 29.89
CA LEU A 746 -87.96 -4.01 29.91
C LEU A 746 -89.40 -3.80 30.41
N SER A 747 -90.35 -4.60 29.93
CA SER A 747 -91.76 -4.54 30.36
C SER A 747 -91.93 -4.86 31.84
N ALA A 748 -91.15 -5.81 32.38
CA ALA A 748 -91.14 -6.13 33.81
C ALA A 748 -90.41 -5.05 34.64
N ALA A 749 -89.40 -4.37 34.07
CA ALA A 749 -88.65 -3.33 34.73
C ALA A 749 -89.42 -1.99 34.81
N PHE A 750 -90.30 -1.73 33.85
CA PHE A 750 -91.09 -0.50 33.72
C PHE A 750 -92.59 -0.83 33.47
N PRO A 751 -93.32 -1.41 34.43
CA PRO A 751 -94.70 -1.87 34.22
C PRO A 751 -95.73 -0.74 34.01
N ASN A 752 -95.33 0.51 34.24
CA ASN A 752 -96.17 1.71 34.14
C ASN A 752 -95.77 2.64 32.98
N GLU A 753 -94.93 2.17 32.05
CA GLU A 753 -94.49 2.81 30.79
C GLU A 753 -94.51 1.80 29.66
#